data_AF-A0A953MEU5-F1
#
_entry.id   AF-A0A953MEU5-F1
#
_cell.length_a   1.000
_cell.length_b   1.000
_cell.length_c   1.000
_cell.angle_alpha   90.00
_cell.angle_beta   90.00
_cell.angle_gamma   90.00
#
_symmetry.space_group_name_H-M   'P 1'
#
loop_
_entity.id
_entity.type
_entity.pdbx_description
1 polymer ?
#
loop_
_entity_poly.entity_id
_entity_poly.type
_entity_poly.pdbx_seq_one_letter_code
_entity_poly.pdbx_strand_id
1 'polypeptide(L)'
;MREEKPHSSISEIEKPHPDRKTEWWFFQGYFQEHTKTKFYFMLSFFRIKFPAYVENNSEGYSLLFSILNAETKESKYYSLIDQSALDGLLKAFKTEKELDFDQDLIDVLVKEIGYHGPPLPIKLKEVKFNSNEEFLKIDWKDFQLYHTENRFEIIFPHLKEDSPCKITILTEKKKYSLIEYQKSFDPQIGYSCYPNVNFMGQSGENNITGEVWMDHQWGGYGWVVDEDKEKKILGWDWFGINLDNGMNLIVLAHKYVKTNEVFYLAASLMIPGDQSRTYKNVKLTPLENWESPVTHIEYSISWKIEVNELNLNLIFTPIIEDQELQIFGIARAVWEGVGFVEGTYKGKPISGRARGEFFGNGYIFDFQNYLQRLADRVDKRIEEFLPKNFDEDRIEYFLGKPYWQNEPKAYTELISVPVWDLILRRGKRWRPIYGLLMHEALGKPSGNYERSCCLAELIHSGALIIDDIEDNSILRRGDKALHLKYGLDVALNAGNMLYFLPSAELFNHEHLTEMQKLHIHEIMMKTYLEAHFGQTLDIYWSKNMSKENIDLWLDDNIESKILQMYDYKTAAGPKGLAEIAALLNDSSDEIKKAAIDFSRAFAVAFQIIDDVHNFSNSSKWTKECGEDIKNGKLTFVIAKTLKFFEEKEQNRFKDILCDIKLRNDNDSLSEAIELVRKSGVLEESKDYAKQLSLEAWDRFSEIVPSCEAKIMLNLLCLKMLDLAYDT
;
A
#
# COMPACT_ATOMS: atom_id res chain seq x y z
N MET A 1 35.76 36.28 -48.22
CA MET A 1 34.54 35.61 -47.76
C MET A 1 34.68 34.13 -48.05
N ARG A 2 35.12 33.36 -47.04
CA ARG A 2 34.90 31.91 -47.00
C ARG A 2 33.81 31.74 -45.95
N GLU A 3 32.66 31.24 -46.36
CA GLU A 3 31.57 30.86 -45.46
C GLU A 3 32.09 29.74 -44.55
N GLU A 4 32.25 30.04 -43.27
CA GLU A 4 32.36 29.02 -42.23
C GLU A 4 30.98 28.38 -42.09
N LYS A 5 30.87 27.11 -42.49
CA LYS A 5 29.72 26.27 -42.12
C LYS A 5 29.70 26.15 -40.60
N PRO A 6 28.56 26.39 -39.93
CA PRO A 6 28.43 26.08 -38.51
C PRO A 6 28.43 24.56 -38.37
N HIS A 7 29.48 23.99 -37.82
CA HIS A 7 29.41 22.65 -37.24
C HIS A 7 28.67 22.78 -35.91
N SER A 8 27.34 22.61 -35.94
CA SER A 8 26.49 22.49 -34.75
C SER A 8 26.01 21.04 -34.65
N SER A 9 26.67 20.25 -33.80
CA SER A 9 26.25 18.88 -33.50
C SER A 9 26.21 18.75 -31.99
N ILE A 10 25.13 18.22 -31.43
CA ILE A 10 25.04 17.96 -29.99
C ILE A 10 26.28 17.14 -29.56
N SER A 11 26.87 17.44 -28.40
CA SER A 11 27.98 16.63 -27.90
C SER A 11 27.55 15.16 -27.78
N GLU A 12 28.39 14.19 -28.16
CA GLU A 12 28.02 12.75 -28.14
C GLU A 12 27.39 12.27 -26.81
N ILE A 13 27.79 12.89 -25.70
CA ILE A 13 27.28 12.60 -24.34
C ILE A 13 25.86 13.13 -24.09
N GLU A 14 25.45 14.17 -24.82
CA GLU A 14 24.16 14.87 -24.66
C GLU A 14 23.15 14.46 -25.73
N LYS A 15 23.60 13.70 -26.75
CA LYS A 15 22.73 13.11 -27.75
C LYS A 15 21.85 12.03 -27.09
N PRO A 16 20.62 11.83 -27.55
CA PRO A 16 19.86 10.63 -27.19
C PRO A 16 20.64 9.37 -27.54
N HIS A 17 20.53 8.35 -26.71
CA HIS A 17 21.27 7.10 -26.84
C HIS A 17 20.32 5.97 -27.25
N PRO A 18 19.89 5.88 -28.53
CA PRO A 18 18.87 4.93 -28.99
C PRO A 18 19.24 3.45 -28.76
N ASP A 19 20.53 3.15 -28.65
CA ASP A 19 21.05 1.80 -28.40
C ASP A 19 21.03 1.40 -26.92
N ARG A 20 20.79 2.35 -26.00
CA ARG A 20 20.72 2.09 -24.56
C ARG A 20 19.32 1.63 -24.16
N LYS A 21 19.27 0.79 -23.11
CA LYS A 21 18.01 0.22 -22.61
C LYS A 21 17.24 1.22 -21.77
N THR A 22 17.95 2.07 -21.03
CA THR A 22 17.36 3.13 -20.21
C THR A 22 18.07 4.45 -20.48
N GLU A 23 17.32 5.54 -20.40
CA GLU A 23 17.83 6.90 -20.53
C GLU A 23 16.89 7.89 -19.85
N TRP A 24 17.41 8.89 -19.16
CA TRP A 24 16.58 9.97 -18.61
C TRP A 24 17.29 11.32 -18.50
N TRP A 25 16.48 12.38 -18.57
CA TRP A 25 16.88 13.77 -18.40
C TRP A 25 16.20 14.34 -17.17
N PHE A 26 17.02 14.94 -16.31
CA PHE A 26 16.62 15.43 -15.00
C PHE A 26 16.86 16.93 -14.92
N PHE A 27 15.87 17.67 -14.42
CA PHE A 27 15.94 19.11 -14.22
C PHE A 27 15.36 19.46 -12.87
N GLN A 28 16.17 20.01 -11.97
CA GLN A 28 15.70 20.45 -10.66
C GLN A 28 16.26 21.81 -10.32
N GLY A 29 15.38 22.74 -9.97
CA GLY A 29 15.78 24.12 -9.81
C GLY A 29 14.78 24.95 -9.05
N TYR A 30 15.00 26.26 -9.12
CA TYR A 30 14.02 27.24 -8.66
C TYR A 30 13.97 28.42 -9.62
N PHE A 31 12.84 29.12 -9.61
CA PHE A 31 12.72 30.43 -10.22
C PHE A 31 12.08 31.41 -9.24
N GLN A 32 12.29 32.69 -9.54
CA GLN A 32 11.65 33.78 -8.81
C GLN A 32 10.86 34.66 -9.78
N GLU A 33 9.66 35.01 -9.37
CA GLU A 33 8.80 35.96 -10.08
C GLU A 33 9.06 37.40 -9.61
N HIS A 34 8.58 38.40 -10.34
CA HIS A 34 8.71 39.82 -9.97
C HIS A 34 8.14 40.17 -8.58
N THR A 35 7.16 39.38 -8.11
CA THR A 35 6.56 39.43 -6.77
C THR A 35 7.50 38.98 -5.65
N LYS A 36 8.71 38.51 -6.00
CA LYS A 36 9.71 37.86 -5.13
C LYS A 36 9.34 36.47 -4.60
N THR A 37 8.17 35.95 -4.94
CA THR A 37 7.76 34.58 -4.65
C THR A 37 8.74 33.60 -5.30
N LYS A 38 9.21 32.63 -4.51
CA LYS A 38 10.16 31.61 -4.98
C LYS A 38 9.46 30.27 -5.17
N PHE A 39 9.65 29.66 -6.34
CA PHE A 39 9.14 28.32 -6.64
C PHE A 39 10.28 27.36 -6.88
N TYR A 40 10.19 26.16 -6.30
CA TYR A 40 11.06 25.04 -6.62
C TYR A 40 10.34 24.10 -7.59
N PHE A 41 11.06 23.52 -8.53
CA PHE A 41 10.50 22.55 -9.47
C PHE A 41 11.48 21.41 -9.73
N MET A 42 10.90 20.29 -10.12
CA MET A 42 11.56 19.07 -10.55
C MET A 42 10.86 18.60 -11.82
N LEU A 43 11.62 18.14 -12.81
CA LEU A 43 11.12 17.57 -14.05
C LEU A 43 12.07 16.47 -14.52
N SER A 44 11.53 15.25 -14.65
CA SER A 44 12.28 14.08 -15.10
C SER A 44 11.57 13.43 -16.28
N PHE A 45 12.30 13.22 -17.37
CA PHE A 45 11.84 12.47 -18.53
C PHE A 45 12.58 11.15 -18.60
N PHE A 46 11.85 10.04 -18.66
CA PHE A 46 12.44 8.70 -18.77
C PHE A 46 12.08 8.05 -20.10
N ARG A 47 13.03 7.32 -20.65
CA ARG A 47 12.87 6.42 -21.79
C ARG A 47 13.34 5.03 -21.37
N ILE A 48 12.51 4.03 -21.66
CA ILE A 48 12.84 2.62 -21.51
C ILE A 48 12.65 1.92 -22.86
N LYS A 49 13.64 1.13 -23.26
CA LYS A 49 13.55 0.25 -24.41
C LYS A 49 13.34 -1.17 -23.91
N PHE A 50 12.28 -1.82 -24.36
CA PHE A 50 11.97 -3.19 -23.97
C PHE A 50 12.67 -4.19 -24.90
N PRO A 51 13.11 -5.35 -24.41
CA PRO A 51 13.74 -6.34 -25.28
C PRO A 51 12.69 -7.01 -26.17
N ALA A 52 13.14 -7.57 -27.31
CA ALA A 52 12.25 -8.17 -28.31
C ALA A 52 11.26 -9.21 -27.75
N TYR A 53 11.67 -9.99 -26.75
CA TYR A 53 10.82 -11.02 -26.13
C TYR A 53 9.75 -10.46 -25.18
N VAL A 54 9.92 -9.22 -24.70
CA VAL A 54 8.90 -8.52 -23.90
C VAL A 54 7.97 -7.75 -24.84
N GLU A 55 8.52 -6.94 -25.73
CA GLU A 55 7.72 -6.06 -26.58
C GLU A 55 8.41 -5.61 -27.88
N ASN A 56 8.94 -6.55 -28.66
CA ASN A 56 9.41 -6.30 -30.04
C ASN A 56 10.31 -5.05 -30.24
N ASN A 57 11.17 -4.73 -29.25
CA ASN A 57 12.04 -3.55 -29.23
C ASN A 57 11.30 -2.20 -29.23
N SER A 58 10.10 -2.14 -28.66
CA SER A 58 9.37 -0.89 -28.40
C SER A 58 10.13 0.01 -27.42
N GLU A 59 9.80 1.29 -27.48
CA GLU A 59 10.26 2.29 -26.52
C GLU A 59 9.05 2.86 -25.80
N GLY A 60 9.14 2.91 -24.48
CA GLY A 60 8.18 3.56 -23.61
C GLY A 60 8.78 4.81 -22.97
N TYR A 61 7.91 5.74 -22.59
CA TYR A 61 8.25 7.04 -22.03
C TYR A 61 7.41 7.33 -20.79
N SER A 62 8.04 7.93 -19.79
CA SER A 62 7.35 8.48 -18.62
C SER A 62 7.90 9.84 -18.22
N LEU A 63 7.09 10.59 -17.47
CA LEU A 63 7.42 11.94 -17.01
C LEU A 63 6.99 12.10 -15.55
N LEU A 64 7.90 12.63 -14.74
CA LEU A 64 7.63 13.09 -13.39
C LEU A 64 7.85 14.59 -13.34
N PHE A 65 6.95 15.31 -12.68
CA PHE A 65 7.11 16.73 -12.44
C PHE A 65 6.55 17.08 -11.08
N SER A 66 7.25 17.94 -10.34
CA SER A 66 6.69 18.60 -9.15
C SER A 66 7.05 20.08 -9.13
N ILE A 67 6.17 20.87 -8.51
CA ILE A 67 6.39 22.29 -8.25
C ILE A 67 5.92 22.62 -6.84
N LEU A 68 6.71 23.41 -6.12
CA LEU A 68 6.51 23.78 -4.73
C LEU A 68 6.68 25.29 -4.55
N ASN A 69 5.71 25.93 -3.92
CA ASN A 69 5.84 27.31 -3.47
C ASN A 69 6.64 27.36 -2.16
N ALA A 70 7.73 28.13 -2.14
CA ALA A 70 8.65 28.17 -1.01
C ALA A 70 8.04 28.82 0.25
N GLU A 71 7.10 29.76 0.07
CA GLU A 71 6.47 30.50 1.15
C GLU A 71 5.25 29.78 1.73
N THR A 72 4.31 29.35 0.88
CA THR A 72 3.06 28.69 1.31
C THR A 72 3.24 27.20 1.60
N LYS A 73 4.34 26.60 1.14
CA LYS A 73 4.60 25.16 1.20
C LYS A 73 3.63 24.30 0.39
N GLU A 74 2.77 24.92 -0.41
CA GLU A 74 1.87 24.20 -1.32
C GLU A 74 2.67 23.58 -2.47
N SER A 75 2.46 22.28 -2.69
CA SER A 75 3.06 21.51 -3.77
C SER A 75 2.03 20.93 -4.72
N LYS A 76 2.47 20.58 -5.93
CA LYS A 76 1.70 19.81 -6.90
C LYS A 76 2.65 18.94 -7.69
N TYR A 77 2.25 17.71 -7.99
CA TYR A 77 3.02 16.81 -8.85
C TYR A 77 2.17 16.17 -9.95
N TYR A 78 2.85 15.64 -10.96
CA TYR A 78 2.31 14.94 -12.10
C TYR A 78 3.17 13.71 -12.38
N SER A 79 2.50 12.60 -12.68
CA SER A 79 3.12 11.34 -13.09
C SER A 79 2.44 10.87 -14.36
N LEU A 80 3.17 10.87 -15.48
CA LEU A 80 2.66 10.53 -16.80
C LEU A 80 3.38 9.31 -17.36
N ILE A 81 2.65 8.47 -18.06
CA ILE A 81 3.17 7.30 -18.76
C ILE A 81 2.48 7.14 -20.11
N ASP A 82 3.20 6.68 -21.12
CA ASP A 82 2.64 6.44 -22.45
C ASP A 82 2.18 4.98 -22.59
N GLN A 83 1.42 4.68 -23.64
CA GLN A 83 0.89 3.33 -23.82
C GLN A 83 1.99 2.28 -23.97
N SER A 84 3.08 2.60 -24.66
CA SER A 84 4.19 1.65 -24.85
C SER A 84 4.94 1.37 -23.54
N ALA A 85 5.18 2.38 -22.69
CA ALA A 85 5.74 2.12 -21.36
C ALA A 85 4.81 1.26 -20.50
N LEU A 86 3.50 1.53 -20.51
CA LEU A 86 2.52 0.76 -19.74
C LEU A 86 2.52 -0.71 -20.18
N ASP A 87 2.34 -0.97 -21.48
CA ASP A 87 2.24 -2.31 -22.04
C ASP A 87 3.55 -3.09 -21.86
N GLY A 88 4.68 -2.45 -22.12
CA GLY A 88 6.00 -3.07 -21.99
C GLY A 88 6.34 -3.44 -20.54
N LEU A 89 6.02 -2.57 -19.58
CA LEU A 89 6.21 -2.87 -18.15
C LEU A 89 5.30 -3.99 -17.67
N LEU A 90 4.02 -4.00 -18.06
CA LEU A 90 3.09 -5.08 -17.71
C LEU A 90 3.54 -6.44 -18.28
N LYS A 91 4.05 -6.44 -19.52
CA LYS A 91 4.62 -7.65 -20.13
C LYS A 91 5.92 -8.06 -19.44
N ALA A 92 6.77 -7.10 -19.07
CA ALA A 92 8.00 -7.38 -18.33
C ALA A 92 7.70 -8.05 -16.99
N PHE A 93 6.73 -7.54 -16.22
CA PHE A 93 6.31 -8.13 -14.95
C PHE A 93 5.82 -9.58 -15.09
N LYS A 94 5.15 -9.91 -16.20
CA LYS A 94 4.68 -11.28 -16.47
C LYS A 94 5.78 -12.23 -16.97
N THR A 95 6.81 -11.70 -17.62
CA THR A 95 7.80 -12.52 -18.34
C THR A 95 9.08 -12.74 -17.54
N GLU A 96 9.46 -11.80 -16.66
CA GLU A 96 10.68 -11.86 -15.85
C GLU A 96 10.49 -12.73 -14.60
N LYS A 97 10.55 -14.05 -14.78
CA LYS A 97 10.44 -15.05 -13.71
C LYS A 97 11.65 -15.14 -12.78
N GLU A 98 12.76 -14.52 -13.15
CA GLU A 98 13.98 -14.47 -12.34
C GLU A 98 13.89 -13.41 -11.24
N LEU A 99 12.92 -12.50 -11.31
CA LEU A 99 12.58 -11.57 -10.23
C LEU A 99 11.61 -12.27 -9.27
N ASP A 100 11.91 -12.23 -7.97
CA ASP A 100 11.13 -12.85 -6.89
C ASP A 100 9.83 -12.07 -6.58
N PHE A 101 8.99 -11.89 -7.60
CA PHE A 101 7.70 -11.21 -7.47
C PHE A 101 6.59 -12.16 -7.01
N ASP A 102 5.72 -11.69 -6.11
CA ASP A 102 4.46 -12.36 -5.80
C ASP A 102 3.60 -12.44 -7.07
N GLN A 103 3.47 -13.65 -7.64
CA GLN A 103 2.80 -13.88 -8.92
C GLN A 103 1.31 -13.56 -8.87
N ASP A 104 0.66 -13.80 -7.73
CA ASP A 104 -0.77 -13.51 -7.58
C ASP A 104 -0.99 -11.99 -7.61
N LEU A 105 -0.06 -11.21 -7.04
CA LEU A 105 -0.07 -9.76 -7.17
C LEU A 105 0.14 -9.31 -8.61
N ILE A 106 1.08 -9.91 -9.35
CA ILE A 106 1.29 -9.59 -10.77
C ILE A 106 0.01 -9.82 -11.58
N ASP A 107 -0.66 -10.95 -11.36
CA ASP A 107 -1.86 -11.30 -12.11
C ASP A 107 -3.02 -10.35 -11.81
N VAL A 108 -3.24 -10.02 -10.55
CA VAL A 108 -4.26 -9.03 -10.13
C VAL A 108 -3.93 -7.65 -10.71
N LEU A 109 -2.68 -7.20 -10.58
CA LEU A 109 -2.23 -5.89 -11.06
C LEU A 109 -2.41 -5.78 -12.58
N VAL A 110 -1.98 -6.79 -13.35
CA VAL A 110 -2.08 -6.75 -14.81
C VAL A 110 -3.53 -6.81 -15.26
N LYS A 111 -4.38 -7.59 -14.58
CA LYS A 111 -5.81 -7.64 -14.88
C LYS A 111 -6.45 -6.27 -14.64
N GLU A 112 -6.27 -5.71 -13.45
CA GLU A 112 -6.86 -4.43 -13.04
C GLU A 112 -6.44 -3.29 -13.98
N ILE A 113 -5.14 -3.17 -14.24
CA ILE A 113 -4.59 -2.12 -15.09
C ILE A 113 -5.00 -2.30 -16.56
N GLY A 114 -5.09 -3.55 -17.03
CA GLY A 114 -5.57 -3.84 -18.38
C GLY A 114 -7.00 -3.37 -18.65
N TYR A 115 -7.87 -3.40 -17.64
CA TYR A 115 -9.26 -2.94 -17.76
C TYR A 115 -9.43 -1.44 -17.50
N HIS A 116 -8.71 -0.90 -16.52
CA HIS A 116 -9.00 0.43 -15.96
C HIS A 116 -7.89 1.47 -16.22
N GLY A 117 -6.77 1.07 -16.81
CA GLY A 117 -5.59 1.91 -16.98
C GLY A 117 -4.70 1.96 -15.74
N PRO A 118 -3.61 2.75 -15.77
CA PRO A 118 -2.67 2.84 -14.66
C PRO A 118 -3.34 3.40 -13.40
N PRO A 119 -2.90 2.97 -12.19
CA PRO A 119 -3.50 3.44 -10.95
C PRO A 119 -3.31 4.94 -10.78
N LEU A 120 -4.37 5.63 -10.36
CA LEU A 120 -4.29 7.06 -10.06
C LEU A 120 -3.24 7.33 -8.97
N PRO A 121 -2.54 8.47 -9.02
CA PRO A 121 -2.70 9.60 -9.94
C PRO A 121 -1.86 9.51 -11.22
N ILE A 122 -1.27 8.34 -11.55
CA ILE A 122 -0.52 8.15 -12.78
C ILE A 122 -1.49 8.26 -13.96
N LYS A 123 -1.16 9.11 -14.94
CA LYS A 123 -2.03 9.37 -16.09
C LYS A 123 -1.41 8.83 -17.37
N LEU A 124 -2.19 8.03 -18.07
CA LEU A 124 -1.89 7.64 -19.44
C LEU A 124 -2.09 8.85 -20.37
N LYS A 125 -1.04 9.28 -21.06
CA LYS A 125 -1.13 10.34 -22.08
C LYS A 125 -0.21 9.98 -23.27
N GLU A 126 -0.54 10.52 -24.45
CA GLU A 126 0.27 10.34 -25.65
C GLU A 126 1.46 11.32 -25.63
N VAL A 127 2.64 10.83 -26.03
CA VAL A 127 3.86 11.61 -26.20
C VAL A 127 4.32 11.62 -27.64
N LYS A 128 4.86 12.76 -28.09
CA LYS A 128 5.62 12.83 -29.33
C LYS A 128 7.11 12.99 -29.00
N PHE A 129 7.87 11.97 -29.35
CA PHE A 129 9.32 11.97 -29.27
C PHE A 129 9.92 12.08 -30.67
N ASN A 130 10.87 13.00 -30.85
CA ASN A 130 11.61 13.15 -32.09
C ASN A 130 13.04 13.59 -31.79
N SER A 131 14.02 12.89 -32.33
CA SER A 131 15.42 13.23 -32.17
C SER A 131 16.24 12.96 -33.42
N ASN A 132 17.30 13.74 -33.61
CA ASN A 132 18.36 13.47 -34.57
C ASN A 132 19.72 13.95 -34.01
N GLU A 133 20.74 14.06 -34.85
CA GLU A 133 22.08 14.49 -34.41
C GLU A 133 22.15 15.97 -33.95
N GLU A 134 21.14 16.78 -34.26
CA GLU A 134 21.10 18.23 -34.02
C GLU A 134 20.14 18.64 -32.90
N PHE A 135 19.06 17.87 -32.68
CA PHE A 135 18.08 18.18 -31.64
C PHE A 135 17.41 16.95 -31.01
N LEU A 136 16.88 17.15 -29.81
CA LEU A 136 15.93 16.29 -29.11
C LEU A 136 14.65 17.08 -28.84
N LYS A 137 13.48 16.50 -29.12
CA LYS A 137 12.17 17.06 -28.81
C LYS A 137 11.27 16.02 -28.15
N ILE A 138 10.74 16.36 -26.98
CA ILE A 138 9.71 15.60 -26.25
C ILE A 138 8.51 16.51 -26.05
N ASP A 139 7.31 16.05 -26.41
CA ASP A 139 6.09 16.85 -26.36
C ASP A 139 4.91 16.03 -25.80
N TRP A 140 4.56 16.33 -24.56
CA TRP A 140 3.38 15.85 -23.82
C TRP A 140 2.26 16.90 -23.78
N LYS A 141 2.25 17.84 -24.74
CA LYS A 141 1.40 19.04 -24.79
C LYS A 141 1.72 20.04 -23.67
N ASP A 142 1.38 19.69 -22.44
CA ASP A 142 1.53 20.55 -21.25
C ASP A 142 2.99 20.59 -20.77
N PHE A 143 3.76 19.56 -21.12
CA PHE A 143 5.18 19.46 -20.85
C PHE A 143 5.93 19.31 -22.16
N GLN A 144 6.91 20.18 -22.41
CA GLN A 144 7.74 20.11 -23.60
C GLN A 144 9.20 20.27 -23.23
N LEU A 145 10.04 19.48 -23.86
CA LEU A 145 11.49 19.61 -23.83
C LEU A 145 11.99 19.73 -25.26
N TYR A 146 12.73 20.79 -25.55
CA TYR A 146 13.47 20.95 -26.79
C TYR A 146 14.93 21.23 -26.46
N HIS A 147 15.83 20.39 -26.95
CA HIS A 147 17.26 20.45 -26.65
C HIS A 147 18.06 20.46 -27.94
N THR A 148 19.00 21.40 -28.05
CA THR A 148 20.06 21.48 -29.07
C THR A 148 21.42 21.67 -28.39
N GLU A 149 22.54 21.59 -29.11
CA GLU A 149 23.90 21.44 -28.55
C GLU A 149 24.21 22.19 -27.24
N ASN A 150 23.80 23.46 -27.11
CA ASN A 150 24.05 24.27 -25.92
C ASN A 150 22.78 24.96 -25.38
N ARG A 151 21.59 24.47 -25.71
CA ARG A 151 20.32 25.12 -25.36
C ARG A 151 19.24 24.12 -25.04
N PHE A 152 18.58 24.34 -23.90
CA PHE A 152 17.36 23.64 -23.51
C PHE A 152 16.22 24.65 -23.43
N GLU A 153 15.09 24.32 -24.03
CA GLU A 153 13.81 25.00 -23.83
C GLU A 153 12.86 24.03 -23.15
N ILE A 154 12.29 24.44 -22.04
CA ILE A 154 11.38 23.61 -21.24
C ILE A 154 10.09 24.37 -21.01
N ILE A 155 8.97 23.70 -21.24
CA ILE A 155 7.63 24.20 -20.94
C ILE A 155 6.99 23.26 -19.93
N PHE A 156 6.39 23.82 -18.87
CA PHE A 156 5.67 23.07 -17.84
C PHE A 156 4.55 23.91 -17.20
N PRO A 157 3.54 23.30 -16.57
CA PRO A 157 2.46 24.04 -15.92
C PRO A 157 2.92 24.86 -14.71
N HIS A 158 2.34 26.04 -14.51
CA HIS A 158 2.50 26.81 -13.27
C HIS A 158 1.65 26.22 -12.12
N LEU A 159 1.97 26.56 -10.86
CA LEU A 159 1.25 26.04 -9.70
C LEU A 159 -0.19 26.56 -9.62
N LYS A 160 -0.41 27.86 -9.90
CA LYS A 160 -1.71 28.56 -9.73
C LYS A 160 -2.24 29.26 -10.98
N GLU A 161 -1.45 29.35 -12.04
CA GLU A 161 -1.84 30.07 -13.26
C GLU A 161 -2.16 29.06 -14.36
N ASP A 162 -3.16 29.40 -15.19
CA ASP A 162 -3.48 28.61 -16.39
C ASP A 162 -2.39 28.71 -17.47
N SER A 163 -1.54 29.74 -17.39
CA SER A 163 -0.43 29.94 -18.32
C SER A 163 0.77 29.09 -17.92
N PRO A 164 1.44 28.41 -18.87
CA PRO A 164 2.62 27.61 -18.57
C PRO A 164 3.85 28.47 -18.31
N CYS A 165 4.80 27.91 -17.57
CA CYS A 165 6.16 28.40 -17.51
C CYS A 165 6.92 27.95 -18.74
N LYS A 166 7.70 28.87 -19.35
CA LYS A 166 8.65 28.57 -20.42
C LYS A 166 10.03 29.06 -20.03
N ILE A 167 10.99 28.15 -19.87
CA ILE A 167 12.38 28.49 -19.51
C ILE A 167 13.35 28.14 -20.62
N THR A 168 14.41 28.93 -20.76
CA THR A 168 15.51 28.72 -21.69
C THR A 168 16.82 28.68 -20.91
N ILE A 169 17.52 27.55 -21.01
CA ILE A 169 18.80 27.28 -20.35
C ILE A 169 19.88 27.25 -21.42
N LEU A 170 20.98 27.96 -21.19
CA LEU A 170 22.15 27.97 -22.08
C LEU A 170 23.33 27.31 -21.36
N THR A 171 23.85 26.21 -21.92
CA THR A 171 24.93 25.44 -21.31
C THR A 171 26.27 25.83 -21.94
N GLU A 172 27.07 26.63 -21.23
CA GLU A 172 28.43 26.98 -21.68
C GLU A 172 29.42 25.83 -21.40
N LYS A 173 29.42 24.76 -22.20
CA LYS A 173 30.40 23.64 -22.32
C LYS A 173 31.00 22.96 -21.05
N LYS A 174 30.82 23.44 -19.83
CA LYS A 174 31.40 22.88 -18.59
C LYS A 174 30.44 21.88 -17.98
N LYS A 175 30.64 20.63 -18.38
CA LYS A 175 29.95 19.44 -17.87
C LYS A 175 30.85 18.65 -16.94
N TYR A 176 30.26 18.01 -15.93
CA TYR A 176 30.93 17.03 -15.10
C TYR A 176 30.40 15.64 -15.43
N SER A 177 31.26 14.62 -15.30
CA SER A 177 30.86 13.23 -15.48
C SER A 177 31.33 12.42 -14.28
N LEU A 178 30.55 11.41 -13.91
CA LEU A 178 30.87 10.48 -12.82
C LEU A 178 31.68 9.29 -13.35
N ILE A 179 32.80 9.53 -14.03
CA ILE A 179 33.58 8.48 -14.71
C ILE A 179 34.00 7.34 -13.75
N GLU A 180 34.32 7.66 -12.49
CA GLU A 180 34.71 6.63 -11.52
C GLU A 180 33.53 5.76 -11.05
N TYR A 181 32.32 6.30 -11.04
CA TYR A 181 31.09 5.53 -10.80
C TYR A 181 30.87 4.52 -11.93
N GLN A 182 30.95 4.97 -13.19
CA GLN A 182 30.81 4.13 -14.39
C GLN A 182 31.80 2.95 -14.38
N LYS A 183 33.04 3.19 -13.94
CA LYS A 183 34.06 2.14 -13.87
C LYS A 183 33.85 1.14 -12.73
N SER A 184 33.19 1.56 -11.65
CA SER A 184 33.10 0.77 -10.41
C SER A 184 31.79 -0.01 -10.27
N PHE A 185 30.73 0.41 -10.96
CA PHE A 185 29.37 -0.13 -10.79
C PHE A 185 28.90 -0.90 -12.04
N ASP A 186 28.61 -0.19 -13.14
CA ASP A 186 28.23 -0.80 -14.43
C ASP A 186 28.88 -0.01 -15.56
N PRO A 187 29.77 -0.63 -16.37
CA PRO A 187 30.47 0.05 -17.46
C PRO A 187 29.53 0.51 -18.58
N GLN A 188 28.27 0.05 -18.62
CA GLN A 188 27.26 0.50 -19.57
C GLN A 188 26.59 1.80 -19.13
N ILE A 189 26.71 2.19 -17.86
CA ILE A 189 26.08 3.39 -17.31
C ILE A 189 26.86 4.64 -17.73
N GLY A 190 26.10 5.64 -18.15
CA GLY A 190 26.53 6.99 -18.43
C GLY A 190 25.92 7.99 -17.47
N TYR A 191 26.66 9.05 -17.16
CA TYR A 191 26.22 10.12 -16.27
C TYR A 191 26.92 11.43 -16.62
N SER A 192 26.13 12.43 -16.99
CA SER A 192 26.53 13.83 -17.23
C SER A 192 25.75 14.75 -16.31
N CYS A 193 26.39 15.82 -15.81
CA CYS A 193 25.76 16.77 -14.91
C CYS A 193 26.19 18.22 -15.16
N TYR A 194 25.22 19.12 -15.07
CA TYR A 194 25.42 20.55 -14.91
C TYR A 194 24.90 20.97 -13.52
N PRO A 195 25.79 21.13 -12.53
CA PRO A 195 25.35 21.30 -11.14
C PRO A 195 24.78 22.70 -10.86
N ASN A 196 25.09 23.71 -11.66
CA ASN A 196 24.61 25.06 -11.46
C ASN A 196 24.57 25.79 -12.82
N VAL A 197 23.37 26.00 -13.35
CA VAL A 197 23.14 26.75 -14.59
C VAL A 197 22.02 27.77 -14.39
N ASN A 198 22.28 29.01 -14.76
CA ASN A 198 21.25 30.05 -14.75
C ASN A 198 20.36 29.93 -15.98
N PHE A 199 19.08 30.29 -15.82
CA PHE A 199 18.13 30.36 -16.91
C PHE A 199 17.28 31.64 -16.86
N MET A 200 16.70 31.97 -18.00
CA MET A 200 15.68 33.01 -18.13
C MET A 200 14.42 32.40 -18.74
N GLY A 201 13.26 32.95 -18.42
CA GLY A 201 12.00 32.43 -18.91
C GLY A 201 10.82 33.38 -18.71
N GLN A 202 9.63 32.86 -18.95
CA GLN A 202 8.36 33.53 -18.72
C GLN A 202 7.39 32.61 -17.95
N SER A 203 6.61 33.19 -17.05
CA SER A 203 5.44 32.58 -16.39
C SER A 203 4.25 33.49 -16.73
N GLY A 204 3.40 33.05 -17.67
CA GLY A 204 2.42 33.95 -18.29
C GLY A 204 3.08 35.17 -18.94
N GLU A 205 2.72 36.37 -18.51
CA GLU A 205 3.32 37.64 -18.98
C GLU A 205 4.56 38.07 -18.18
N ASN A 206 4.85 37.39 -17.06
CA ASN A 206 5.93 37.76 -16.15
C ASN A 206 7.27 37.15 -16.58
N ASN A 207 8.36 37.92 -16.51
CA ASN A 207 9.69 37.35 -16.69
C ASN A 207 10.14 36.64 -15.42
N ILE A 208 10.75 35.47 -15.59
CA ILE A 208 11.31 34.67 -14.50
C ILE A 208 12.79 34.42 -14.75
N THR A 209 13.55 34.36 -13.66
CA THR A 209 14.96 33.94 -13.68
C THR A 209 15.19 32.94 -12.56
N GLY A 210 16.16 32.06 -12.75
CA GLY A 210 16.37 30.96 -11.84
C GLY A 210 17.66 30.22 -12.08
N GLU A 211 17.87 29.19 -11.26
CA GLU A 211 18.99 28.26 -11.37
C GLU A 211 18.45 26.85 -11.44
N VAL A 212 19.09 26.01 -12.25
CA VAL A 212 18.74 24.61 -12.46
C VAL A 212 20.00 23.74 -12.35
N TRP A 213 19.80 22.56 -11.79
CA TRP A 213 20.70 21.43 -11.86
C TRP A 213 20.14 20.43 -12.83
N MET A 214 21.03 19.91 -13.66
CA MET A 214 20.65 19.02 -14.75
C MET A 214 21.49 17.77 -14.71
N ASP A 215 20.84 16.61 -14.79
CA ASP A 215 21.51 15.34 -15.02
C ASP A 215 21.00 14.69 -16.32
N HIS A 216 21.89 14.02 -17.02
CA HIS A 216 21.55 13.14 -18.15
C HIS A 216 22.23 11.80 -17.92
N GLN A 217 21.42 10.75 -17.84
CA GLN A 217 21.85 9.41 -17.46
C GLN A 217 21.34 8.40 -18.48
N TRP A 218 22.14 7.38 -18.78
CA TRP A 218 21.79 6.32 -19.74
C TRP A 218 22.46 5.00 -19.36
N GLY A 219 21.94 3.86 -19.82
CA GLY A 219 22.56 2.58 -19.49
C GLY A 219 21.77 1.33 -19.87
N GLY A 220 22.13 0.21 -19.23
CA GLY A 220 21.38 -1.04 -19.23
C GLY A 220 20.18 -0.98 -18.27
N TYR A 221 19.74 -2.13 -17.76
CA TYR A 221 18.79 -2.18 -16.64
C TYR A 221 19.49 -2.10 -15.27
N GLY A 222 20.84 -2.07 -15.27
CA GLY A 222 21.74 -2.01 -14.11
C GLY A 222 21.45 -0.94 -13.07
N TRP A 223 20.64 0.08 -13.41
CA TRP A 223 20.17 1.07 -12.46
C TRP A 223 19.12 0.55 -11.47
N VAL A 224 18.28 -0.39 -11.92
CA VAL A 224 17.07 -0.84 -11.22
C VAL A 224 17.10 -2.36 -10.98
N VAL A 225 17.86 -3.09 -11.80
CA VAL A 225 18.05 -4.54 -11.70
C VAL A 225 19.52 -4.85 -11.85
N ASP A 226 20.07 -5.60 -10.89
CA ASP A 226 21.41 -6.17 -10.99
C ASP A 226 21.48 -7.13 -12.18
N GLU A 227 22.35 -6.88 -13.15
CA GLU A 227 22.47 -7.73 -14.34
C GLU A 227 23.34 -9.00 -14.09
N ASP A 228 23.82 -9.21 -12.84
CA ASP A 228 24.45 -10.46 -12.40
C ASP A 228 23.44 -11.61 -12.12
N LYS A 229 23.94 -12.81 -11.81
CA LYS A 229 23.18 -14.08 -11.78
C LYS A 229 21.93 -14.12 -10.90
N GLU A 230 21.79 -13.23 -9.91
CA GLU A 230 20.65 -13.25 -8.96
C GLU A 230 19.57 -12.19 -9.26
N LYS A 231 19.72 -11.37 -10.32
CA LYS A 231 18.75 -10.33 -10.74
C LYS A 231 18.05 -9.62 -9.58
N LYS A 232 18.82 -8.96 -8.72
CA LYS A 232 18.27 -8.25 -7.55
C LYS A 232 17.73 -6.88 -7.96
N ILE A 233 16.68 -6.44 -7.27
CA ILE A 233 16.12 -5.11 -7.47
C ILE A 233 16.92 -4.10 -6.67
N LEU A 234 17.29 -3.02 -7.36
CA LEU A 234 18.18 -1.99 -6.88
C LEU A 234 17.40 -0.70 -6.63
N GLY A 235 17.81 0.01 -5.60
CA GLY A 235 17.39 1.37 -5.31
C GLY A 235 18.57 2.25 -4.96
N TRP A 236 18.28 3.52 -4.70
CA TRP A 236 19.32 4.50 -4.40
C TRP A 236 18.86 5.59 -3.44
N ASP A 237 19.83 6.15 -2.73
CA ASP A 237 19.71 7.43 -2.05
C ASP A 237 20.72 8.38 -2.69
N TRP A 238 20.22 9.37 -3.41
CA TRP A 238 21.04 10.33 -4.16
C TRP A 238 20.85 11.74 -3.62
N PHE A 239 21.94 12.50 -3.56
CA PHE A 239 21.94 13.90 -3.16
C PHE A 239 22.72 14.74 -4.17
N GLY A 240 22.12 15.81 -4.66
CA GLY A 240 22.82 16.87 -5.39
C GLY A 240 22.92 18.12 -4.52
N ILE A 241 24.12 18.60 -4.23
CA ILE A 241 24.35 19.68 -3.26
C ILE A 241 25.13 20.83 -3.93
N ASN A 242 24.62 22.06 -3.82
CA ASN A 242 25.35 23.29 -4.13
C ASN A 242 25.73 23.98 -2.82
N LEU A 243 27.03 23.99 -2.48
CA LEU A 243 27.54 24.68 -1.31
C LEU A 243 27.78 26.17 -1.60
N ASP A 244 27.58 27.02 -0.59
CA ASP A 244 27.67 28.48 -0.74
C ASP A 244 29.07 28.99 -1.10
N ASN A 245 30.09 28.15 -0.93
CA ASN A 245 31.46 28.45 -1.37
C ASN A 245 31.73 28.10 -2.84
N GLY A 246 30.70 27.71 -3.60
CA GLY A 246 30.74 27.37 -5.03
C GLY A 246 31.12 25.92 -5.33
N MET A 247 31.41 25.10 -4.31
CA MET A 247 31.62 23.65 -4.51
C MET A 247 30.28 22.95 -4.72
N ASN A 248 30.27 21.90 -5.55
CA ASN A 248 29.10 21.07 -5.76
C ASN A 248 29.43 19.61 -5.41
N LEU A 249 28.47 18.88 -4.86
CA LEU A 249 28.64 17.50 -4.45
C LEU A 249 27.51 16.64 -5.01
N ILE A 250 27.84 15.46 -5.52
CA ILE A 250 26.89 14.35 -5.65
C ILE A 250 27.23 13.34 -4.58
N VAL A 251 26.25 12.88 -3.82
CA VAL A 251 26.41 11.72 -2.93
C VAL A 251 25.43 10.66 -3.39
N LEU A 252 25.91 9.45 -3.64
CA LEU A 252 25.09 8.35 -4.16
C LEU A 252 25.36 7.09 -3.35
N ALA A 253 24.29 6.56 -2.77
CA ALA A 253 24.24 5.21 -2.22
C ALA A 253 23.37 4.33 -3.13
N HIS A 254 23.85 3.15 -3.51
CA HIS A 254 22.99 2.10 -4.06
C HIS A 254 22.74 1.01 -3.02
N LYS A 255 21.49 0.54 -3.00
CA LYS A 255 21.00 -0.43 -2.04
C LYS A 255 20.18 -1.53 -2.71
N TYR A 256 20.19 -2.71 -2.10
CA TYR A 256 19.24 -3.75 -2.46
C TYR A 256 17.89 -3.44 -1.84
N VAL A 257 16.84 -3.34 -2.66
CA VAL A 257 15.51 -2.91 -2.22
C VAL A 257 14.91 -3.82 -1.15
N LYS A 258 15.12 -5.13 -1.25
CA LYS A 258 14.55 -6.11 -0.32
C LYS A 258 15.21 -6.08 1.07
N THR A 259 16.50 -5.75 1.16
CA THR A 259 17.27 -5.80 2.42
C THR A 259 17.66 -4.44 2.96
N ASN A 260 17.51 -3.37 2.16
CA ASN A 260 18.07 -2.04 2.38
C ASN A 260 19.60 -2.03 2.60
N GLU A 261 20.29 -3.12 2.24
CA GLU A 261 21.75 -3.20 2.33
C GLU A 261 22.39 -2.30 1.27
N VAL A 262 23.18 -1.33 1.72
CA VAL A 262 23.96 -0.44 0.86
C VAL A 262 25.23 -1.15 0.42
N PHE A 263 25.37 -1.39 -0.88
CA PHE A 263 26.53 -2.09 -1.45
C PHE A 263 27.48 -1.13 -2.21
N TYR A 264 27.04 0.08 -2.52
CA TYR A 264 27.87 1.14 -3.07
C TYR A 264 27.55 2.47 -2.39
N LEU A 265 28.58 3.22 -2.01
CA LEU A 265 28.45 4.58 -1.47
C LEU A 265 29.67 5.40 -1.86
N ALA A 266 29.44 6.57 -2.46
CA ALA A 266 30.49 7.52 -2.80
C ALA A 266 30.00 8.97 -2.84
N ALA A 267 30.94 9.91 -2.76
CA ALA A 267 30.70 11.33 -2.90
C ALA A 267 31.62 11.92 -3.97
N SER A 268 31.06 12.63 -4.94
CA SER A 268 31.78 13.23 -6.07
C SER A 268 31.76 14.75 -5.95
N LEU A 269 32.93 15.32 -5.69
CA LEU A 269 33.14 16.76 -5.56
C LEU A 269 33.43 17.38 -6.92
N MET A 270 32.73 18.47 -7.24
CA MET A 270 32.90 19.25 -8.45
C MET A 270 33.21 20.69 -8.06
N ILE A 271 34.42 21.14 -8.42
CA ILE A 271 34.88 22.51 -8.18
C ILE A 271 34.85 23.26 -9.52
N PRO A 272 34.23 24.45 -9.60
CA PRO A 272 34.19 25.25 -10.82
C PRO A 272 35.58 25.44 -11.44
N GLY A 273 35.78 24.88 -12.64
CA GLY A 273 37.04 24.97 -13.38
C GLY A 273 38.10 23.91 -13.06
N ASP A 274 37.80 22.94 -12.21
CA ASP A 274 38.62 21.73 -11.98
C ASP A 274 37.88 20.47 -12.51
N GLN A 275 38.57 19.33 -12.52
CA GLN A 275 37.94 18.02 -12.75
C GLN A 275 37.16 17.55 -11.52
N SER A 276 36.15 16.69 -11.73
CA SER A 276 35.46 16.00 -10.64
C SER A 276 36.40 15.03 -9.92
N ARG A 277 36.20 14.86 -8.60
CA ARG A 277 36.94 13.89 -7.78
C ARG A 277 35.98 13.10 -6.90
N THR A 278 36.14 11.78 -6.87
CA THR A 278 35.27 10.89 -6.08
C THR A 278 35.97 10.42 -4.81
N TYR A 279 35.20 10.32 -3.73
CA TYR A 279 35.62 9.87 -2.41
C TYR A 279 34.76 8.68 -1.99
N LYS A 280 35.41 7.67 -1.39
CA LYS A 280 34.75 6.42 -0.99
C LYS A 280 34.59 6.27 0.53
N ASN A 281 35.35 7.01 1.35
CA ASN A 281 35.16 7.02 2.81
C ASN A 281 34.07 8.04 3.19
N VAL A 282 32.86 7.71 2.75
CA VAL A 282 31.64 8.48 2.98
C VAL A 282 30.77 7.72 3.98
N LYS A 283 30.10 8.45 4.86
CA LYS A 283 29.09 7.90 5.76
C LYS A 283 27.79 8.68 5.60
N LEU A 284 26.71 7.94 5.37
CA LEU A 284 25.34 8.44 5.42
C LEU A 284 24.66 7.89 6.67
N THR A 285 24.06 8.77 7.48
CA THR A 285 23.31 8.35 8.67
C THR A 285 21.92 8.99 8.62
N PRO A 286 20.83 8.20 8.59
CA PRO A 286 19.48 8.74 8.65
C PRO A 286 19.24 9.42 10.01
N LEU A 287 18.52 10.54 10.00
CA LEU A 287 18.23 11.34 11.20
C LEU A 287 16.74 11.40 11.51
N GLU A 288 15.90 11.39 10.48
CA GLU A 288 14.45 11.55 10.59
C GLU A 288 13.76 10.70 9.53
N ASN A 289 12.69 10.03 9.92
CA ASN A 289 11.83 9.26 9.03
C ASN A 289 10.48 9.95 8.88
N TRP A 290 9.91 9.82 7.69
CA TRP A 290 8.56 10.26 7.37
C TRP A 290 7.84 9.15 6.61
N GLU A 291 6.57 8.93 6.96
CA GLU A 291 5.69 7.98 6.28
C GLU A 291 4.73 8.75 5.39
N SER A 292 4.65 8.37 4.12
CA SER A 292 3.69 8.96 3.21
C SER A 292 2.26 8.68 3.67
N PRO A 293 1.40 9.70 3.81
CA PRO A 293 0.01 9.48 4.18
C PRO A 293 -0.79 8.77 3.09
N VAL A 294 -0.29 8.75 1.84
CA VAL A 294 -0.97 8.20 0.66
C VAL A 294 -0.52 6.77 0.38
N THR A 295 0.78 6.53 0.31
CA THR A 295 1.34 5.22 -0.10
C THR A 295 1.79 4.37 1.08
N HIS A 296 1.93 4.98 2.26
CA HIS A 296 2.42 4.35 3.49
C HIS A 296 3.85 3.81 3.37
N ILE A 297 4.63 4.45 2.49
CA ILE A 297 6.05 4.18 2.35
C ILE A 297 6.80 5.02 3.37
N GLU A 298 7.69 4.39 4.12
CA GLU A 298 8.59 5.08 5.05
C GLU A 298 9.89 5.47 4.34
N TYR A 299 10.22 6.75 4.43
CA TYR A 299 11.45 7.34 3.90
C TYR A 299 12.27 7.92 5.04
N SER A 300 13.59 7.74 4.99
CA SER A 300 14.49 8.61 5.75
C SER A 300 14.64 9.91 4.96
N ILE A 301 14.12 11.01 5.48
CA ILE A 301 14.03 12.30 4.76
C ILE A 301 15.10 13.30 5.20
N SER A 302 15.68 13.13 6.39
CA SER A 302 16.81 13.93 6.89
C SER A 302 18.04 13.06 7.10
N TRP A 303 19.22 13.56 6.71
CA TRP A 303 20.44 12.75 6.67
C TRP A 303 21.67 13.51 7.14
N LYS A 304 22.55 12.85 7.90
CA LYS A 304 23.92 13.30 8.13
C LYS A 304 24.83 12.70 7.07
N ILE A 305 25.58 13.57 6.39
CA ILE A 305 26.53 13.24 5.32
C ILE A 305 27.94 13.59 5.80
N GLU A 306 28.81 12.58 5.91
CA GLU A 306 30.20 12.76 6.32
C GLU A 306 31.13 12.29 5.20
N VAL A 307 32.03 13.17 4.71
CA VAL A 307 33.10 12.83 3.76
C VAL A 307 34.43 13.05 4.46
N ASN A 308 35.00 11.97 4.99
CA ASN A 308 36.11 12.03 5.94
C ASN A 308 37.38 12.63 5.33
N GLU A 309 37.72 12.27 4.09
CA GLU A 309 38.90 12.79 3.39
C GLU A 309 38.82 14.30 3.13
N LEU A 310 37.60 14.85 3.08
CA LEU A 310 37.37 16.28 2.92
C LEU A 310 37.24 17.03 4.24
N ASN A 311 37.15 16.31 5.38
CA ASN A 311 36.71 16.86 6.65
C ASN A 311 35.41 17.67 6.48
N LEU A 312 34.45 17.07 5.77
CA LEU A 312 33.15 17.65 5.45
C LEU A 312 32.06 16.89 6.22
N ASN A 313 31.24 17.64 6.95
CA ASN A 313 30.07 17.13 7.67
C ASN A 313 28.90 18.02 7.30
N LEU A 314 27.81 17.44 6.80
CA LEU A 314 26.59 18.15 6.42
C LEU A 314 25.38 17.44 7.03
N ILE A 315 24.35 18.20 7.34
CA ILE A 315 23.01 17.71 7.66
C ILE A 315 22.10 18.18 6.53
N PHE A 316 21.51 17.25 5.80
CA PHE A 316 20.44 17.50 4.84
C PHE A 316 19.10 17.53 5.58
N THR A 317 18.32 18.59 5.34
CA THR A 317 16.96 18.76 5.84
C THR A 317 16.04 19.17 4.68
N PRO A 318 14.91 18.48 4.47
CA PRO A 318 13.99 18.83 3.40
C PRO A 318 13.22 20.12 3.75
N ILE A 319 12.73 20.83 2.73
CA ILE A 319 11.93 22.05 2.96
C ILE A 319 10.53 21.74 3.50
N ILE A 320 9.98 20.60 3.10
CA ILE A 320 8.72 19.98 3.56
C ILE A 320 8.92 18.46 3.52
N GLU A 321 8.18 17.75 4.37
CA GLU A 321 8.23 16.29 4.45
C GLU A 321 7.63 15.64 3.20
N ASP A 322 6.44 16.09 2.78
CA ASP A 322 5.71 15.52 1.64
C ASP A 322 6.22 16.04 0.30
N GLN A 323 7.18 15.32 -0.26
CA GLN A 323 7.69 15.48 -1.62
C GLN A 323 7.72 14.12 -2.35
N GLU A 324 6.78 13.23 -2.01
CA GLU A 324 6.63 11.94 -2.68
C GLU A 324 5.98 12.11 -4.06
N LEU A 325 6.50 11.37 -5.05
CA LEU A 325 5.89 11.22 -6.36
C LEU A 325 5.55 9.75 -6.60
N GLN A 326 4.26 9.44 -6.77
CA GLN A 326 3.83 8.10 -7.18
C GLN A 326 4.22 7.83 -8.63
N ILE A 327 4.80 6.66 -8.89
CA ILE A 327 5.34 6.25 -10.18
C ILE A 327 4.78 4.88 -10.57
N PHE A 328 4.63 4.64 -11.88
CA PHE A 328 4.33 3.30 -12.34
C PHE A 328 5.62 2.47 -12.39
N GLY A 329 5.67 1.39 -11.60
CA GLY A 329 6.84 0.54 -11.55
C GLY A 329 6.97 -0.19 -10.22
N ILE A 330 8.08 -0.90 -10.09
CA ILE A 330 8.37 -1.80 -8.96
C ILE A 330 8.51 -1.10 -7.60
N ALA A 331 8.84 0.20 -7.61
CA ALA A 331 9.07 0.99 -6.40
C ALA A 331 7.83 1.78 -5.94
N ARG A 332 6.74 1.82 -6.74
CA ARG A 332 5.46 2.55 -6.51
C ARG A 332 5.54 4.06 -6.39
N ALA A 333 6.59 4.57 -5.78
CA ALA A 333 6.85 5.97 -5.57
C ALA A 333 8.35 6.21 -5.38
N VAL A 334 8.72 7.48 -5.49
CA VAL A 334 10.03 8.00 -5.16
C VAL A 334 9.82 9.22 -4.27
N TRP A 335 10.59 9.34 -3.19
CA TRP A 335 10.67 10.62 -2.49
C TRP A 335 11.72 11.46 -3.21
N GLU A 336 11.30 12.60 -3.75
CA GLU A 336 12.23 13.46 -4.45
C GLU A 336 11.93 14.93 -4.19
N GLY A 337 12.86 15.58 -3.51
CA GLY A 337 12.57 16.82 -2.85
C GLY A 337 13.75 17.78 -2.76
N VAL A 338 13.41 19.05 -2.64
CA VAL A 338 14.39 20.10 -2.36
C VAL A 338 14.59 20.21 -0.84
N GLY A 339 15.80 20.62 -0.47
CA GLY A 339 16.19 20.84 0.91
C GLY A 339 17.39 21.77 1.02
N PHE A 340 17.94 21.82 2.23
CA PHE A 340 19.13 22.58 2.56
C PHE A 340 20.16 21.69 3.23
N VAL A 341 21.41 22.13 3.18
CA VAL A 341 22.47 21.54 3.98
C VAL A 341 23.11 22.58 4.88
N GLU A 342 23.41 22.19 6.10
CA GLU A 342 24.22 22.95 7.04
C GLU A 342 25.26 22.04 7.69
N GLY A 343 26.43 22.59 8.01
CA GLY A 343 27.44 21.84 8.72
C GLY A 343 28.81 22.49 8.66
N THR A 344 29.86 21.70 8.47
CA THR A 344 31.25 22.17 8.49
C THR A 344 32.08 21.59 7.36
N TYR A 345 32.94 22.43 6.77
CA TYR A 345 34.01 22.03 5.86
C TYR A 345 35.36 22.46 6.42
N LYS A 346 36.26 21.51 6.68
CA LYS A 346 37.56 21.74 7.33
C LYS A 346 37.43 22.52 8.66
N GLY A 347 36.40 22.18 9.44
CA GLY A 347 36.09 22.81 10.72
C GLY A 347 35.46 24.21 10.65
N LYS A 348 35.19 24.75 9.45
CA LYS A 348 34.49 26.03 9.28
C LYS A 348 33.02 25.80 8.92
N PRO A 349 32.08 26.61 9.44
CA PRO A 349 30.68 26.53 9.04
C PRO A 349 30.50 26.66 7.53
N ILE A 350 29.60 25.85 6.97
CA ILE A 350 29.21 25.90 5.57
C ILE A 350 27.72 25.54 5.45
N SER A 351 27.05 26.18 4.50
CA SER A 351 25.66 25.93 4.15
C SER A 351 25.53 25.78 2.64
N GLY A 352 24.34 25.36 2.21
CA GLY A 352 24.03 25.23 0.80
C GLY A 352 22.60 24.78 0.54
N ARG A 353 22.26 24.73 -0.74
CA ARG A 353 21.01 24.13 -1.21
C ARG A 353 21.28 22.69 -1.60
N ALA A 354 20.29 21.84 -1.40
CA ALA A 354 20.40 20.44 -1.75
C ALA A 354 19.09 19.93 -2.33
N ARG A 355 19.21 18.79 -2.98
CA ARG A 355 18.09 17.93 -3.34
C ARG A 355 18.42 16.50 -2.93
N GLY A 356 17.39 15.75 -2.61
CA GLY A 356 17.46 14.33 -2.32
C GLY A 356 16.50 13.55 -3.22
N GLU A 357 16.91 12.36 -3.62
CA GLU A 357 16.09 11.38 -4.32
C GLU A 357 16.26 10.02 -3.62
N PHE A 358 15.18 9.45 -3.12
CA PHE A 358 15.16 8.18 -2.38
C PHE A 358 14.23 7.20 -3.08
N PHE A 359 14.83 6.26 -3.82
CA PHE A 359 14.13 5.28 -4.64
C PHE A 359 14.26 3.87 -4.05
N GLY A 360 13.16 3.11 -4.15
CA GLY A 360 13.13 1.69 -3.77
C GLY A 360 12.60 1.40 -2.38
N ASN A 361 12.14 2.39 -1.62
CA ASN A 361 11.52 2.19 -0.30
C ASN A 361 10.12 1.56 -0.40
N GLY A 362 9.42 1.74 -1.52
CA GLY A 362 8.06 1.25 -1.76
C GLY A 362 7.97 -0.09 -2.46
N TYR A 363 8.80 -1.07 -2.13
CA TYR A 363 8.72 -2.36 -2.80
C TYR A 363 7.34 -3.04 -2.61
N ILE A 364 6.60 -3.22 -3.72
CA ILE A 364 5.21 -3.71 -3.69
C ILE A 364 5.09 -5.23 -3.77
N PHE A 365 6.09 -5.90 -4.35
CA PHE A 365 5.98 -7.33 -4.66
C PHE A 365 6.23 -8.27 -3.48
N ASP A 366 6.21 -7.72 -2.28
CA ASP A 366 6.10 -8.45 -1.03
C ASP A 366 4.76 -8.11 -0.36
N PHE A 367 3.70 -8.80 -0.79
CA PHE A 367 2.36 -8.59 -0.27
C PHE A 367 2.27 -8.85 1.25
N GLN A 368 3.06 -9.78 1.77
CA GLN A 368 3.10 -10.05 3.21
C GLN A 368 3.70 -8.88 3.99
N ASN A 369 4.79 -8.29 3.49
CA ASN A 369 5.36 -7.09 4.10
C ASN A 369 4.37 -5.91 4.03
N TYR A 370 3.66 -5.74 2.91
CA TYR A 370 2.60 -4.74 2.78
C TYR A 370 1.51 -4.92 3.85
N LEU A 371 0.98 -6.14 4.01
CA LEU A 371 -0.03 -6.44 5.04
C LEU A 371 0.51 -6.27 6.45
N GLN A 372 1.77 -6.63 6.69
CA GLN A 372 2.40 -6.47 8.01
C GLN A 372 2.50 -5.00 8.41
N ARG A 373 2.88 -4.09 7.48
CA ARG A 373 2.90 -2.64 7.76
C ARG A 373 1.52 -2.12 8.15
N LEU A 374 0.46 -2.56 7.47
CA LEU A 374 -0.91 -2.19 7.83
C LEU A 374 -1.33 -2.80 9.18
N ALA A 375 -0.93 -4.05 9.47
CA ALA A 375 -1.20 -4.70 10.75
C ALA A 375 -0.52 -3.97 11.92
N ASP A 376 0.74 -3.55 11.76
CA ASP A 376 1.49 -2.81 12.78
C ASP A 376 0.82 -1.46 13.09
N ARG A 377 0.27 -0.80 12.07
CA ARG A 377 -0.51 0.44 12.25
C ARG A 377 -1.82 0.20 12.97
N VAL A 378 -2.54 -0.88 12.63
CA VAL A 378 -3.75 -1.27 13.36
C VAL A 378 -3.43 -1.52 14.83
N ASP A 379 -2.36 -2.28 15.12
CA ASP A 379 -1.95 -2.56 16.50
C ASP A 379 -1.58 -1.26 17.24
N LYS A 380 -0.84 -0.34 16.60
CA LYS A 380 -0.54 1.00 17.14
C LYS A 380 -1.82 1.79 17.47
N ARG A 381 -2.82 1.79 16.60
CA ARG A 381 -4.10 2.47 16.84
C ARG A 381 -4.91 1.82 17.96
N ILE A 382 -4.93 0.50 18.03
CA ILE A 382 -5.58 -0.22 19.14
C ILE A 382 -4.93 0.14 20.49
N GLU A 383 -3.61 0.28 20.54
CA GLU A 383 -2.89 0.73 21.74
C GLU A 383 -3.27 2.16 22.17
N GLU A 384 -3.63 3.03 21.22
CA GLU A 384 -4.15 4.36 21.53
C GLU A 384 -5.50 4.28 22.24
N PHE A 385 -6.41 3.40 21.79
CA PHE A 385 -7.77 3.25 22.32
C PHE A 385 -7.82 2.51 23.65
N LEU A 386 -7.11 1.38 23.75
CA LEU A 386 -7.19 0.51 24.91
C LEU A 386 -5.84 0.49 25.64
N PRO A 387 -5.70 1.22 26.75
CA PRO A 387 -4.42 1.30 27.43
C PRO A 387 -4.08 -0.07 28.04
N LYS A 388 -2.82 -0.51 27.89
CA LYS A 388 -2.34 -1.77 28.52
C LYS A 388 -2.40 -1.73 30.05
N ASN A 389 -2.32 -0.53 30.62
CA ASN A 389 -2.53 -0.26 32.04
C ASN A 389 -3.40 0.98 32.18
N PHE A 390 -4.45 0.90 32.98
CA PHE A 390 -5.23 2.07 33.35
C PHE A 390 -4.51 2.87 34.43
N ASP A 391 -4.49 4.18 34.26
CA ASP A 391 -4.16 5.19 35.26
C ASP A 391 -5.32 6.17 35.39
N GLU A 392 -5.22 7.12 36.33
CA GLU A 392 -6.28 8.12 36.56
C GLU A 392 -6.60 8.94 35.31
N ASP A 393 -5.58 9.32 34.52
CA ASP A 393 -5.77 10.14 33.32
C ASP A 393 -6.55 9.39 32.24
N ARG A 394 -6.23 8.11 32.01
CA ARG A 394 -6.97 7.25 31.07
C ARG A 394 -8.39 6.99 31.54
N ILE A 395 -8.62 6.88 32.84
CA ILE A 395 -9.99 6.69 33.37
C ILE A 395 -10.80 7.98 33.22
N GLU A 396 -10.22 9.13 33.56
CA GLU A 396 -10.85 10.44 33.39
C GLU A 396 -11.17 10.71 31.91
N TYR A 397 -10.32 10.28 30.98
CA TYR A 397 -10.59 10.37 29.54
C TYR A 397 -11.89 9.67 29.14
N PHE A 398 -12.18 8.49 29.69
CA PHE A 398 -13.38 7.71 29.35
C PHE A 398 -14.63 8.11 30.14
N LEU A 399 -14.47 8.37 31.43
CA LEU A 399 -15.59 8.48 32.38
C LEU A 399 -15.77 9.89 32.94
N GLY A 400 -14.84 10.81 32.64
CA GLY A 400 -14.74 12.10 33.29
C GLY A 400 -14.20 12.02 34.72
N LYS A 401 -14.14 13.16 35.40
CA LYS A 401 -13.58 13.25 36.75
C LYS A 401 -14.38 12.41 37.74
N PRO A 402 -13.73 11.53 38.54
CA PRO A 402 -14.43 10.76 39.54
C PRO A 402 -14.94 11.68 40.67
N TYR A 403 -16.11 11.37 41.21
CA TYR A 403 -16.60 12.00 42.44
C TYR A 403 -15.87 11.48 43.70
N TRP A 404 -15.28 10.29 43.61
CA TRP A 404 -14.53 9.63 44.68
C TRP A 404 -13.14 9.22 44.16
N GLN A 405 -12.73 7.97 44.40
CA GLN A 405 -11.43 7.44 43.98
C GLN A 405 -11.63 6.26 43.03
N ASN A 406 -10.78 6.19 42.01
CA ASN A 406 -10.71 5.02 41.15
C ASN A 406 -9.81 3.94 41.76
N GLU A 407 -9.92 2.73 41.23
CA GLU A 407 -8.97 1.63 41.49
C GLU A 407 -8.40 1.17 40.13
N PRO A 408 -7.42 1.91 39.56
CA PRO A 408 -6.91 1.65 38.21
C PRO A 408 -6.35 0.23 38.03
N LYS A 409 -5.83 -0.37 39.11
CA LYS A 409 -5.33 -1.74 39.10
C LYS A 409 -6.43 -2.74 38.77
N ALA A 410 -7.63 -2.57 39.31
CA ALA A 410 -8.75 -3.48 39.04
C ALA A 410 -9.17 -3.43 37.55
N TYR A 411 -9.22 -2.24 36.96
CA TYR A 411 -9.53 -2.09 35.53
C TYR A 411 -8.42 -2.70 34.67
N THR A 412 -7.16 -2.52 35.05
CA THR A 412 -6.04 -3.15 34.35
C THR A 412 -6.13 -4.68 34.39
N GLU A 413 -6.29 -5.27 35.58
CA GLU A 413 -6.25 -6.72 35.76
C GLU A 413 -7.50 -7.43 35.20
N LEU A 414 -8.67 -6.81 35.24
CA LEU A 414 -9.94 -7.47 34.89
C LEU A 414 -10.53 -7.04 33.53
N ILE A 415 -9.95 -6.02 32.90
CA ILE A 415 -10.37 -5.58 31.56
C ILE A 415 -9.17 -5.61 30.61
N SER A 416 -8.15 -4.80 30.87
CA SER A 416 -7.06 -4.60 29.92
C SER A 416 -6.28 -5.90 29.67
N VAL A 417 -5.86 -6.58 30.74
CA VAL A 417 -5.08 -7.83 30.65
C VAL A 417 -5.84 -8.93 29.89
N PRO A 418 -7.11 -9.27 30.20
CA PRO A 418 -7.87 -10.27 29.43
C PRO A 418 -8.06 -9.89 27.95
N VAL A 419 -8.36 -8.62 27.65
CA VAL A 419 -8.56 -8.17 26.27
C VAL A 419 -7.26 -8.24 25.48
N TRP A 420 -6.16 -7.70 26.04
CA TRP A 420 -4.85 -7.75 25.38
C TRP A 420 -4.35 -9.19 25.22
N ASP A 421 -4.65 -10.10 26.14
CA ASP A 421 -4.35 -11.51 25.96
C ASP A 421 -4.99 -12.04 24.66
N LEU A 422 -6.28 -11.77 24.40
CA LEU A 422 -6.90 -12.18 23.14
C LEU A 422 -6.36 -11.44 21.92
N ILE A 423 -6.16 -10.11 22.03
CA ILE A 423 -5.68 -9.29 20.91
C ILE A 423 -4.27 -9.73 20.49
N LEU A 424 -3.38 -10.06 21.45
CA LEU A 424 -1.99 -10.46 21.21
C LEU A 424 -1.84 -11.91 20.74
N ARG A 425 -2.83 -12.78 20.97
CA ARG A 425 -2.93 -14.08 20.30
C ARG A 425 -3.22 -13.81 18.81
N ARG A 426 -2.15 -13.55 18.04
CA ARG A 426 -2.16 -13.04 16.66
C ARG A 426 -3.35 -13.56 15.83
N GLY A 427 -4.27 -12.65 15.49
CA GLY A 427 -5.24 -12.85 14.41
C GLY A 427 -4.70 -12.32 13.09
N LYS A 428 -5.37 -12.60 11.97
CA LYS A 428 -4.93 -12.13 10.64
C LYS A 428 -5.08 -10.61 10.43
N ARG A 429 -5.62 -9.86 11.41
CA ARG A 429 -5.99 -8.42 11.33
C ARG A 429 -6.72 -8.01 10.05
N TRP A 430 -7.36 -8.97 9.39
CA TRP A 430 -7.80 -8.77 8.02
C TRP A 430 -8.98 -7.79 7.93
N ARG A 431 -9.85 -7.73 8.96
CA ARG A 431 -11.02 -6.83 8.97
C ARG A 431 -10.61 -5.35 8.98
N PRO A 432 -9.79 -4.87 9.93
CA PRO A 432 -9.35 -3.48 9.89
C PRO A 432 -8.52 -3.19 8.63
N ILE A 433 -7.67 -4.11 8.17
CA ILE A 433 -6.92 -3.96 6.91
C ILE A 433 -7.88 -3.85 5.71
N TYR A 434 -8.92 -4.68 5.64
CA TYR A 434 -9.97 -4.61 4.62
C TYR A 434 -10.66 -3.24 4.64
N GLY A 435 -10.99 -2.73 5.83
CA GLY A 435 -11.57 -1.40 6.00
C GLY A 435 -10.67 -0.27 5.50
N LEU A 436 -9.38 -0.32 5.82
CA LEU A 436 -8.37 0.66 5.35
C LEU A 436 -8.24 0.62 3.82
N LEU A 437 -8.08 -0.57 3.25
CA LEU A 437 -7.95 -0.76 1.80
C LEU A 437 -9.23 -0.36 1.06
N MET A 438 -10.41 -0.67 1.61
CA MET A 438 -11.69 -0.23 1.05
C MET A 438 -11.79 1.30 1.09
N HIS A 439 -11.46 1.94 2.22
CA HIS A 439 -11.48 3.41 2.34
C HIS A 439 -10.57 4.09 1.31
N GLU A 440 -9.35 3.58 1.14
CA GLU A 440 -8.40 4.13 0.17
C GLU A 440 -8.77 3.80 -1.28
N ALA A 441 -9.38 2.64 -1.52
CA ALA A 441 -9.90 2.28 -2.84
C ALA A 441 -10.99 3.26 -3.30
N LEU A 442 -11.74 3.86 -2.37
CA LEU A 442 -12.76 4.85 -2.68
C LEU A 442 -12.21 6.28 -2.88
N GLY A 443 -10.93 6.52 -2.61
CA GLY A 443 -10.18 7.68 -3.14
C GLY A 443 -9.52 8.60 -2.13
N LYS A 444 -9.78 8.48 -0.82
CA LYS A 444 -9.12 9.29 0.23
C LYS A 444 -8.09 8.48 1.01
N PRO A 445 -6.94 9.07 1.37
CA PRO A 445 -5.97 8.43 2.25
C PRO A 445 -6.58 8.06 3.61
N SER A 446 -6.13 6.95 4.21
CA SER A 446 -6.67 6.48 5.49
C SER A 446 -6.13 7.23 6.71
N GLY A 447 -5.02 7.97 6.62
CA GLY A 447 -4.29 8.50 7.79
C GLY A 447 -5.14 9.10 8.92
N ASN A 448 -6.01 10.07 8.61
CA ASN A 448 -6.90 10.70 9.62
C ASN A 448 -8.09 9.83 10.03
N TYR A 449 -8.36 8.74 9.32
CA TYR A 449 -9.55 7.90 9.45
C TYR A 449 -9.25 6.48 9.92
N GLU A 450 -7.97 6.10 10.06
CA GLU A 450 -7.55 4.75 10.45
C GLU A 450 -8.24 4.30 11.73
N ARG A 451 -8.42 5.24 12.68
CA ARG A 451 -9.08 4.96 13.94
C ARG A 451 -10.46 4.36 13.73
N SER A 452 -11.24 4.94 12.81
CA SER A 452 -12.59 4.48 12.46
C SER A 452 -12.60 3.05 11.92
N CYS A 453 -11.59 2.65 11.13
CA CYS A 453 -11.46 1.28 10.63
C CYS A 453 -10.99 0.30 11.70
N CYS A 454 -10.10 0.72 12.60
CA CYS A 454 -9.53 -0.12 13.65
C CYS A 454 -10.55 -0.50 14.74
N LEU A 455 -11.59 0.31 14.95
CA LEU A 455 -12.68 0.00 15.88
C LEU A 455 -13.34 -1.36 15.61
N ALA A 456 -13.38 -1.81 14.35
CA ALA A 456 -13.95 -3.11 13.98
C ALA A 456 -13.21 -4.30 14.61
N GLU A 457 -11.91 -4.18 14.92
CA GLU A 457 -11.16 -5.23 15.59
C GLU A 457 -11.57 -5.38 17.06
N LEU A 458 -11.91 -4.28 17.73
CA LEU A 458 -12.43 -4.30 19.10
C LEU A 458 -13.81 -4.96 19.13
N ILE A 459 -14.70 -4.56 18.22
CA ILE A 459 -16.03 -5.17 18.05
C ILE A 459 -15.91 -6.70 17.83
N HIS A 460 -15.05 -7.10 16.90
CA HIS A 460 -14.84 -8.51 16.60
C HIS A 460 -14.24 -9.27 17.80
N SER A 461 -13.30 -8.67 18.51
CA SER A 461 -12.70 -9.27 19.71
C SER A 461 -13.73 -9.48 20.81
N GLY A 462 -14.61 -8.50 21.04
CA GLY A 462 -15.75 -8.65 21.95
C GLY A 462 -16.66 -9.80 21.56
N ALA A 463 -17.05 -9.86 20.28
CA ALA A 463 -17.89 -10.93 19.75
C ALA A 463 -17.25 -12.32 19.93
N LEU A 464 -15.94 -12.47 19.71
CA LEU A 464 -15.25 -13.75 19.93
C LEU A 464 -15.27 -14.21 21.40
N ILE A 465 -15.13 -13.29 22.36
CA ILE A 465 -15.16 -13.62 23.79
C ILE A 465 -16.55 -14.13 24.18
N ILE A 466 -17.61 -13.47 23.68
CA ILE A 466 -18.99 -13.86 23.96
C ILE A 466 -19.34 -15.17 23.25
N ASP A 467 -18.96 -15.33 21.98
CA ASP A 467 -19.12 -16.57 21.20
C ASP A 467 -18.44 -17.77 21.87
N ASP A 468 -17.22 -17.59 22.41
CA ASP A 468 -16.53 -18.64 23.17
C ASP A 468 -17.29 -19.11 24.42
N ILE A 469 -18.03 -18.20 25.06
CA ILE A 469 -18.86 -18.53 26.24
C ILE A 469 -20.12 -19.28 25.79
N GLU A 470 -20.78 -18.80 24.74
CA GLU A 470 -22.01 -19.40 24.21
C GLU A 470 -21.77 -20.83 23.69
N ASP A 471 -20.63 -21.06 23.03
CA ASP A 471 -20.22 -22.35 22.49
C ASP A 471 -19.50 -23.26 23.51
N ASN A 472 -19.19 -22.77 24.72
CA ASN A 472 -18.34 -23.45 25.71
C ASN A 472 -16.97 -23.87 25.13
N SER A 473 -16.38 -23.00 24.31
CA SER A 473 -15.10 -23.25 23.64
C SER A 473 -13.97 -23.47 24.63
N ILE A 474 -13.14 -24.50 24.39
CA ILE A 474 -11.96 -24.78 25.23
C ILE A 474 -10.77 -23.90 24.85
N LEU A 475 -10.59 -23.67 23.54
CA LEU A 475 -9.44 -22.97 22.98
C LEU A 475 -9.88 -21.84 22.05
N ARG A 476 -9.11 -20.76 22.04
CA ARG A 476 -9.20 -19.67 21.07
C ARG A 476 -7.79 -19.24 20.65
N ARG A 477 -7.53 -19.34 19.34
CA ARG A 477 -6.24 -19.00 18.72
C ARG A 477 -5.04 -19.70 19.40
N GLY A 478 -5.21 -20.99 19.72
CA GLY A 478 -4.15 -21.86 20.27
C GLY A 478 -3.96 -21.81 21.80
N ASP A 479 -4.67 -20.95 22.54
CA ASP A 479 -4.63 -20.90 24.01
C ASP A 479 -6.05 -20.99 24.61
N LYS A 480 -6.17 -21.26 25.92
CA LYS A 480 -7.45 -21.41 26.63
C LYS A 480 -8.38 -20.21 26.42
N ALA A 481 -9.66 -20.48 26.15
CA ALA A 481 -10.68 -19.43 26.06
C ALA A 481 -10.70 -18.56 27.34
N LEU A 482 -11.01 -17.27 27.20
CA LEU A 482 -10.85 -16.31 28.30
C LEU A 482 -11.70 -16.65 29.53
N HIS A 483 -12.91 -17.19 29.33
CA HIS A 483 -13.80 -17.59 30.43
C HIS A 483 -13.24 -18.75 31.27
N LEU A 484 -12.39 -19.61 30.68
CA LEU A 484 -11.67 -20.67 31.38
C LEU A 484 -10.38 -20.17 32.05
N LYS A 485 -9.76 -19.12 31.48
CA LYS A 485 -8.47 -18.59 31.95
C LYS A 485 -8.63 -17.57 33.08
N TYR A 486 -9.60 -16.67 32.96
CA TYR A 486 -9.82 -15.54 33.87
C TYR A 486 -11.14 -15.63 34.66
N GLY A 487 -12.03 -16.56 34.31
CA GLY A 487 -13.36 -16.69 34.91
C GLY A 487 -14.46 -16.12 34.01
N LEU A 488 -15.68 -16.65 34.19
CA LEU A 488 -16.85 -16.30 33.38
C LEU A 488 -17.27 -14.84 33.55
N ASP A 489 -17.28 -14.35 34.79
CA ASP A 489 -17.61 -12.97 35.15
C ASP A 489 -16.63 -11.97 34.52
N VAL A 490 -15.33 -12.24 34.60
CA VAL A 490 -14.29 -11.41 33.99
C VAL A 490 -14.41 -11.40 32.47
N ALA A 491 -14.58 -12.57 31.84
CA ALA A 491 -14.71 -12.67 30.39
C ALA A 491 -15.98 -11.96 29.87
N LEU A 492 -17.13 -12.11 30.54
CA LEU A 492 -18.35 -11.40 30.18
C LEU A 492 -18.18 -9.88 30.29
N ASN A 493 -17.57 -9.40 31.37
CA ASN A 493 -17.36 -7.96 31.57
C ASN A 493 -16.40 -7.39 30.51
N ALA A 494 -15.27 -8.06 30.27
CA ALA A 494 -14.30 -7.66 29.26
C ALA A 494 -14.90 -7.69 27.84
N GLY A 495 -15.62 -8.77 27.48
CA GLY A 495 -16.27 -8.91 26.18
C GLY A 495 -17.31 -7.83 25.91
N ASN A 496 -18.21 -7.58 26.88
CA ASN A 496 -19.24 -6.55 26.74
C ASN A 496 -18.66 -5.14 26.68
N MET A 497 -17.57 -4.86 27.40
CA MET A 497 -16.92 -3.55 27.32
C MET A 497 -16.49 -3.22 25.90
N LEU A 498 -16.06 -4.21 25.11
CA LEU A 498 -15.65 -4.01 23.72
C LEU A 498 -16.79 -3.69 22.76
N TYR A 499 -18.05 -3.76 23.21
CA TYR A 499 -19.18 -3.18 22.46
C TYR A 499 -19.36 -1.68 22.74
N PHE A 500 -18.94 -1.19 23.91
CA PHE A 500 -19.12 0.21 24.32
C PHE A 500 -17.89 1.07 24.04
N LEU A 501 -16.69 0.54 24.26
CA LEU A 501 -15.42 1.25 24.07
C LEU A 501 -15.31 1.86 22.66
N PRO A 502 -15.65 1.16 21.57
CA PRO A 502 -15.57 1.74 20.23
C PRO A 502 -16.41 3.01 20.06
N SER A 503 -17.59 3.09 20.68
CA SER A 503 -18.43 4.28 20.62
C SER A 503 -17.82 5.45 21.39
N ALA A 504 -17.23 5.19 22.56
CA ALA A 504 -16.54 6.24 23.33
C ALA A 504 -15.38 6.85 22.53
N GLU A 505 -14.58 6.02 21.88
CA GLU A 505 -13.48 6.45 21.01
C GLU A 505 -13.97 7.22 19.78
N LEU A 506 -15.07 6.77 19.15
CA LEU A 506 -15.68 7.45 18.01
C LEU A 506 -16.10 8.89 18.35
N PHE A 507 -16.71 9.11 19.52
CA PHE A 507 -17.17 10.46 19.91
C PHE A 507 -16.01 11.42 20.18
N ASN A 508 -14.86 10.90 20.60
CA ASN A 508 -13.62 11.66 20.80
C ASN A 508 -12.78 11.82 19.52
N HIS A 509 -13.27 11.36 18.36
CA HIS A 509 -12.51 11.43 17.12
C HIS A 509 -12.43 12.86 16.56
N GLU A 510 -11.23 13.44 16.55
CA GLU A 510 -11.00 14.87 16.26
C GLU A 510 -11.24 15.26 14.79
N HIS A 511 -10.98 14.35 13.85
CA HIS A 511 -11.12 14.62 12.41
C HIS A 511 -12.52 14.35 11.84
N LEU A 512 -13.47 13.89 12.65
CA LEU A 512 -14.83 13.60 12.21
C LEU A 512 -15.79 14.73 12.61
N THR A 513 -16.69 15.07 11.69
CA THR A 513 -17.83 15.94 12.01
C THR A 513 -18.83 15.21 12.91
N GLU A 514 -19.62 15.96 13.68
CA GLU A 514 -20.67 15.37 14.53
C GLU A 514 -21.67 14.53 13.73
N MET A 515 -21.99 14.92 12.49
CA MET A 515 -22.85 14.13 11.60
C MET A 515 -22.18 12.81 11.16
N GLN A 516 -20.88 12.83 10.85
CA GLN A 516 -20.15 11.59 10.55
C GLN A 516 -20.10 10.66 11.77
N LYS A 517 -19.82 11.20 12.96
CA LYS A 517 -19.83 10.41 14.21
C LYS A 517 -21.18 9.76 14.45
N LEU A 518 -22.28 10.50 14.27
CA LEU A 518 -23.64 9.98 14.41
C LEU A 518 -23.90 8.82 13.42
N HIS A 519 -23.63 9.02 12.13
CA HIS A 519 -23.86 7.98 11.13
C HIS A 519 -22.98 6.75 11.34
N ILE A 520 -21.70 6.92 11.72
CA ILE A 520 -20.82 5.79 12.04
C ILE A 520 -21.36 5.03 13.25
N HIS A 521 -21.85 5.73 14.28
CA HIS A 521 -22.47 5.10 15.44
C HIS A 521 -23.73 4.31 15.05
N GLU A 522 -24.58 4.83 14.16
CA GLU A 522 -25.74 4.11 13.63
C GLU A 522 -25.33 2.83 12.88
N ILE A 523 -24.28 2.91 12.05
CA ILE A 523 -23.72 1.75 11.35
C ILE A 523 -23.19 0.70 12.34
N MET A 524 -22.49 1.12 13.40
CA MET A 524 -22.01 0.23 14.45
C MET A 524 -23.18 -0.46 15.18
N MET A 525 -24.22 0.30 15.56
CA MET A 525 -25.40 -0.27 16.21
C MET A 525 -26.12 -1.27 15.32
N LYS A 526 -26.27 -0.98 14.02
CA LYS A 526 -26.82 -1.93 13.05
C LYS A 526 -25.94 -3.17 12.92
N THR A 527 -24.62 -3.01 12.90
CA THR A 527 -23.65 -4.12 12.85
C THR A 527 -23.80 -5.04 14.05
N TYR A 528 -23.92 -4.50 15.26
CA TYR A 528 -24.17 -5.30 16.48
C TYR A 528 -25.49 -6.06 16.41
N LEU A 529 -26.57 -5.40 15.97
CA LEU A 529 -27.88 -6.03 15.82
C LEU A 529 -27.79 -7.19 14.84
N GLU A 530 -27.32 -6.95 13.61
CA GLU A 530 -27.15 -8.00 12.61
C GLU A 530 -26.33 -9.18 13.16
N ALA A 531 -25.19 -8.91 13.79
CA ALA A 531 -24.35 -9.97 14.37
C ALA A 531 -25.11 -10.84 15.39
N HIS A 532 -25.89 -10.26 16.29
CA HIS A 532 -26.68 -11.00 17.29
C HIS A 532 -27.88 -11.74 16.68
N PHE A 533 -28.54 -11.16 15.66
CA PHE A 533 -29.57 -11.87 14.92
C PHE A 533 -29.00 -13.08 14.17
N GLY A 534 -27.80 -12.94 13.59
CA GLY A 534 -27.06 -14.07 13.00
C GLY A 534 -26.69 -15.13 14.05
N GLN A 535 -26.12 -14.72 15.19
CA GLN A 535 -25.79 -15.63 16.28
C GLN A 535 -27.02 -16.39 16.82
N THR A 536 -28.17 -15.72 16.88
CA THR A 536 -29.43 -16.33 17.30
C THR A 536 -29.82 -17.50 16.41
N LEU A 537 -29.64 -17.37 15.09
CA LEU A 537 -29.93 -18.43 14.13
C LEU A 537 -28.99 -19.64 14.31
N ASP A 538 -27.69 -19.40 14.49
CA ASP A 538 -26.69 -20.45 14.72
C ASP A 538 -27.03 -21.28 15.99
N ILE A 539 -27.33 -20.58 17.09
CA ILE A 539 -27.75 -21.19 18.36
C ILE A 539 -29.07 -21.93 18.19
N TYR A 540 -30.05 -21.35 17.47
CA TYR A 540 -31.36 -21.96 17.29
C TYR A 540 -31.26 -23.31 16.59
N TRP A 541 -30.53 -23.41 15.48
CA TRP A 541 -30.38 -24.67 14.75
C TRP A 541 -29.60 -25.70 15.56
N SER A 542 -28.52 -25.29 16.23
CA SER A 542 -27.74 -26.20 17.07
C SER A 542 -28.56 -26.78 18.23
N LYS A 543 -29.31 -25.93 18.96
CA LYS A 543 -30.12 -26.37 20.12
C LYS A 543 -31.35 -27.18 19.75
N ASN A 544 -31.89 -26.98 18.54
CA ASN A 544 -33.11 -27.66 18.09
C ASN A 544 -32.81 -28.78 17.09
N MET A 545 -31.58 -29.26 17.00
CA MET A 545 -31.17 -30.31 16.06
C MET A 545 -31.90 -31.63 16.34
N SER A 546 -32.84 -32.00 15.46
CA SER A 546 -33.57 -33.27 15.50
C SER A 546 -33.91 -33.72 14.07
N LYS A 547 -34.20 -34.99 13.85
CA LYS A 547 -34.57 -35.49 12.51
C LYS A 547 -35.79 -34.77 11.93
N GLU A 548 -36.84 -34.62 12.75
CA GLU A 548 -38.07 -33.91 12.38
C GLU A 548 -37.77 -32.45 12.00
N ASN A 549 -36.96 -31.75 12.79
CA ASN A 549 -36.60 -30.38 12.48
C ASN A 549 -35.72 -30.27 11.24
N ILE A 550 -34.77 -31.20 11.03
CA ILE A 550 -33.97 -31.23 9.80
C ILE A 550 -34.88 -31.39 8.58
N ASP A 551 -35.86 -32.31 8.62
CA ASP A 551 -36.82 -32.48 7.52
C ASP A 551 -37.61 -31.20 7.25
N LEU A 552 -38.15 -30.57 8.30
CA LEU A 552 -38.86 -29.29 8.20
C LEU A 552 -37.97 -28.17 7.62
N TRP A 553 -36.71 -28.09 8.03
CA TRP A 553 -35.78 -27.06 7.55
C TRP A 553 -35.38 -27.30 6.09
N LEU A 554 -35.16 -28.55 5.69
CA LEU A 554 -34.86 -28.91 4.30
C LEU A 554 -36.00 -28.51 3.36
N ASP A 555 -37.25 -28.73 3.78
CA ASP A 555 -38.46 -28.30 3.05
C ASP A 555 -38.62 -26.78 3.01
N ASP A 556 -38.16 -26.08 4.06
CA ASP A 556 -38.28 -24.62 4.23
C ASP A 556 -36.96 -23.89 3.89
N ASN A 557 -36.32 -24.31 2.80
CA ASN A 557 -35.16 -23.69 2.15
C ASN A 557 -34.01 -23.27 3.11
N ILE A 558 -33.59 -24.20 3.96
CA ILE A 558 -32.54 -23.95 4.97
C ILE A 558 -31.24 -23.35 4.43
N GLU A 559 -30.79 -23.73 3.23
CA GLU A 559 -29.56 -23.19 2.64
C GLU A 559 -29.61 -21.67 2.50
N SER A 560 -30.71 -21.12 2.00
CA SER A 560 -30.90 -19.66 1.87
C SER A 560 -30.90 -18.97 3.23
N LYS A 561 -31.47 -19.61 4.25
CA LYS A 561 -31.48 -19.08 5.63
C LYS A 561 -30.11 -19.13 6.28
N ILE A 562 -29.31 -20.16 6.01
CA ILE A 562 -27.90 -20.22 6.43
C ILE A 562 -27.09 -19.10 5.77
N LEU A 563 -27.30 -18.85 4.47
CA LEU A 563 -26.64 -17.71 3.80
C LEU A 563 -27.07 -16.37 4.40
N GLN A 564 -28.34 -16.20 4.78
CA GLN A 564 -28.80 -15.02 5.52
C GLN A 564 -28.16 -14.92 6.92
N MET A 565 -27.96 -16.05 7.60
CA MET A 565 -27.21 -16.08 8.85
C MET A 565 -25.76 -15.64 8.61
N TYR A 566 -25.09 -16.07 7.55
CA TYR A 566 -23.73 -15.63 7.22
C TYR A 566 -23.67 -14.13 6.91
N ASP A 567 -24.67 -13.60 6.21
CA ASP A 567 -24.81 -12.15 5.95
C ASP A 567 -24.94 -11.35 7.27
N TYR A 568 -25.68 -11.88 8.24
CA TYR A 568 -25.87 -11.24 9.55
C TYR A 568 -24.70 -11.45 10.51
N LYS A 569 -24.23 -12.67 10.70
CA LYS A 569 -23.18 -13.03 11.68
C LYS A 569 -21.79 -12.64 11.21
N THR A 570 -21.46 -12.90 9.93
CA THR A 570 -20.10 -12.75 9.42
C THR A 570 -19.93 -11.50 8.58
N ALA A 571 -20.90 -11.19 7.71
CA ALA A 571 -20.78 -10.06 6.78
C ALA A 571 -21.10 -8.70 7.38
N ALA A 572 -21.79 -8.62 8.53
CA ALA A 572 -22.14 -7.35 9.18
C ALA A 572 -20.92 -6.44 9.39
N GLY A 573 -19.79 -6.99 9.86
CA GLY A 573 -18.56 -6.22 10.06
C GLY A 573 -18.00 -5.61 8.77
N PRO A 574 -17.65 -6.42 7.75
CA PRO A 574 -17.18 -5.92 6.46
C PRO A 574 -18.17 -4.96 5.77
N LYS A 575 -19.48 -5.23 5.81
CA LYS A 575 -20.51 -4.30 5.29
C LYS A 575 -20.46 -2.97 6.00
N GLY A 576 -20.38 -2.97 7.34
CA GLY A 576 -20.26 -1.76 8.15
C GLY A 576 -18.99 -0.97 7.81
N LEU A 577 -17.85 -1.64 7.61
CA LEU A 577 -16.60 -1.00 7.19
C LEU A 577 -16.71 -0.36 5.80
N ALA A 578 -17.33 -1.03 4.82
CA ALA A 578 -17.56 -0.42 3.51
C ALA A 578 -18.56 0.74 3.55
N GLU A 579 -19.57 0.66 4.42
CA GLU A 579 -20.51 1.76 4.63
C GLU A 579 -19.83 2.99 5.25
N ILE A 580 -18.95 2.78 6.24
CA ILE A 580 -18.11 3.82 6.84
C ILE A 580 -17.14 4.40 5.78
N ALA A 581 -16.46 3.56 5.01
CA ALA A 581 -15.56 3.99 3.95
C ALA A 581 -16.26 4.90 2.92
N ALA A 582 -17.45 4.50 2.45
CA ALA A 582 -18.24 5.29 1.51
C ALA A 582 -18.71 6.63 2.11
N LEU A 583 -19.12 6.64 3.38
CA LEU A 583 -19.47 7.85 4.12
C LEU A 583 -18.29 8.82 4.21
N LEU A 584 -17.11 8.34 4.58
CA LEU A 584 -15.91 9.17 4.76
C LEU A 584 -15.36 9.69 3.43
N ASN A 585 -15.61 8.99 2.32
CA ASN A 585 -15.22 9.38 0.98
C ASN A 585 -16.24 10.27 0.26
N ASP A 586 -17.38 10.60 0.89
CA ASP A 586 -18.50 11.31 0.24
C ASP A 586 -18.93 10.62 -1.08
N SER A 587 -18.91 9.28 -1.08
CA SER A 587 -19.20 8.49 -2.27
C SER A 587 -20.67 8.58 -2.69
N SER A 588 -20.93 8.41 -3.99
CA SER A 588 -22.30 8.31 -4.50
C SER A 588 -23.02 7.09 -3.94
N ASP A 589 -24.36 7.11 -3.94
CA ASP A 589 -25.18 5.96 -3.53
C ASP A 589 -24.86 4.69 -4.33
N GLU A 590 -24.47 4.83 -5.60
CA GLU A 590 -24.06 3.73 -6.47
C GLU A 590 -22.75 3.09 -5.98
N ILE A 591 -21.72 3.89 -5.71
CA ILE A 591 -20.44 3.42 -5.16
C ILE A 591 -20.64 2.81 -3.77
N LYS A 592 -21.41 3.48 -2.91
CA LYS A 592 -21.76 2.99 -1.57
C LYS A 592 -22.41 1.61 -1.66
N LYS A 593 -23.40 1.44 -2.52
CA LYS A 593 -24.11 0.17 -2.71
C LYS A 593 -23.17 -0.92 -3.24
N ALA A 594 -22.34 -0.64 -4.23
CA ALA A 594 -21.42 -1.62 -4.78
C ALA A 594 -20.37 -2.07 -3.75
N ALA A 595 -19.82 -1.14 -2.95
CA ALA A 595 -18.88 -1.45 -1.89
C ALA A 595 -19.50 -2.36 -0.81
N ILE A 596 -20.73 -2.07 -0.38
CA ILE A 596 -21.48 -2.90 0.58
C ILE A 596 -21.82 -4.27 -0.02
N ASP A 597 -22.28 -4.32 -1.27
CA ASP A 597 -22.64 -5.58 -1.94
C ASP A 597 -21.42 -6.49 -2.13
N PHE A 598 -20.26 -5.92 -2.50
CA PHE A 598 -18.99 -6.65 -2.56
C PHE A 598 -18.56 -7.16 -1.19
N SER A 599 -18.58 -6.30 -0.17
CA SER A 599 -18.25 -6.68 1.21
C SER A 599 -19.11 -7.83 1.72
N ARG A 600 -20.42 -7.79 1.42
CA ARG A 600 -21.36 -8.85 1.74
C ARG A 600 -20.98 -10.15 1.04
N ALA A 601 -20.83 -10.11 -0.29
CA ALA A 601 -20.55 -11.28 -1.10
C ALA A 601 -19.24 -11.95 -0.70
N PHE A 602 -18.17 -11.15 -0.50
CA PHE A 602 -16.88 -11.61 -0.03
C PHE A 602 -16.98 -12.28 1.36
N ALA A 603 -17.64 -11.65 2.33
CA ALA A 603 -17.71 -12.17 3.69
C ALA A 603 -18.58 -13.44 3.81
N VAL A 604 -19.65 -13.54 3.01
CA VAL A 604 -20.44 -14.77 2.89
C VAL A 604 -19.63 -15.88 2.23
N ALA A 605 -18.92 -15.57 1.14
CA ALA A 605 -18.01 -16.51 0.48
C ALA A 605 -16.92 -17.00 1.45
N PHE A 606 -16.35 -16.10 2.25
CA PHE A 606 -15.34 -16.43 3.27
C PHE A 606 -15.87 -17.44 4.29
N GLN A 607 -17.12 -17.29 4.75
CA GLN A 607 -17.72 -18.24 5.69
C GLN A 607 -17.97 -19.61 5.04
N ILE A 608 -18.42 -19.65 3.78
CA ILE A 608 -18.58 -20.91 3.03
C ILE A 608 -17.24 -21.64 2.90
N ILE A 609 -16.15 -20.90 2.66
CA ILE A 609 -14.81 -21.48 2.59
C ILE A 609 -14.33 -21.99 3.96
N ASP A 610 -14.65 -21.32 5.08
CA ASP A 610 -14.36 -21.85 6.43
C ASP A 610 -15.10 -23.17 6.69
N ASP A 611 -16.38 -23.27 6.27
CA ASP A 611 -17.15 -24.52 6.37
C ASP A 611 -16.50 -25.66 5.55
N VAL A 612 -15.99 -25.34 4.34
CA VAL A 612 -15.28 -26.32 3.50
C VAL A 612 -13.99 -26.77 4.18
N HIS A 613 -13.21 -25.83 4.75
CA HIS A 613 -11.96 -26.14 5.42
C HIS A 613 -12.15 -26.97 6.70
N ASN A 614 -13.33 -26.93 7.33
CA ASN A 614 -13.70 -27.82 8.42
C ASN A 614 -13.47 -29.31 8.08
N PHE A 615 -13.55 -29.68 6.79
CA PHE A 615 -13.38 -31.05 6.30
C PHE A 615 -12.01 -31.32 5.64
N SER A 616 -11.06 -30.38 5.72
CA SER A 616 -9.72 -30.52 5.14
C SER A 616 -8.86 -31.54 5.90
N ASN A 617 -8.02 -32.28 5.17
CA ASN A 617 -6.97 -33.15 5.73
C ASN A 617 -5.61 -32.43 5.84
N SER A 618 -5.55 -31.14 5.52
CA SER A 618 -4.30 -30.38 5.48
C SER A 618 -3.70 -30.20 6.87
N SER A 619 -2.39 -30.42 7.00
CA SER A 619 -1.65 -30.13 8.24
C SER A 619 -1.61 -28.64 8.60
N LYS A 620 -1.94 -27.76 7.64
CA LYS A 620 -2.08 -26.32 7.86
C LYS A 620 -3.38 -25.98 8.59
N TRP A 621 -4.41 -26.84 8.53
CA TRP A 621 -5.66 -26.62 9.26
C TRP A 621 -5.42 -26.81 10.76
N THR A 622 -5.74 -25.79 11.54
CA THR A 622 -5.38 -25.73 12.98
C THR A 622 -6.53 -26.14 13.90
N LYS A 623 -7.73 -26.36 13.37
CA LYS A 623 -8.90 -26.86 14.10
C LYS A 623 -9.06 -28.38 13.91
N GLU A 624 -9.96 -29.00 14.68
CA GLU A 624 -10.29 -30.42 14.50
C GLU A 624 -11.07 -30.62 13.19
N CYS A 625 -10.76 -31.69 12.44
CA CYS A 625 -11.51 -32.01 11.22
C CYS A 625 -12.92 -32.50 11.60
N GLY A 626 -13.96 -31.94 10.98
CA GLY A 626 -15.36 -32.24 11.30
C GLY A 626 -15.83 -31.65 12.63
N GLU A 627 -15.15 -30.63 13.16
CA GLU A 627 -15.53 -29.94 14.39
C GLU A 627 -16.98 -29.43 14.34
N ASP A 628 -17.47 -28.98 13.17
CA ASP A 628 -18.84 -28.47 13.05
C ASP A 628 -19.87 -29.59 13.22
N ILE A 629 -19.59 -30.79 12.70
CA ILE A 629 -20.41 -31.98 12.96
C ILE A 629 -20.36 -32.32 14.44
N LYS A 630 -19.17 -32.34 15.05
CA LYS A 630 -18.99 -32.64 16.47
C LYS A 630 -19.80 -31.70 17.37
N ASN A 631 -19.78 -30.40 17.06
CA ASN A 631 -20.54 -29.36 17.76
C ASN A 631 -22.03 -29.33 17.39
N GLY A 632 -22.45 -30.06 16.35
CA GLY A 632 -23.86 -30.14 15.94
C GLY A 632 -24.32 -28.83 15.31
N LYS A 633 -23.44 -28.21 14.53
CA LYS A 633 -23.74 -27.01 13.76
C LYS A 633 -24.33 -27.39 12.41
N LEU A 634 -25.28 -26.59 11.92
CA LEU A 634 -25.92 -26.77 10.62
C LEU A 634 -25.32 -25.76 9.63
N THR A 635 -24.13 -26.06 9.14
CA THR A 635 -23.40 -25.20 8.18
C THR A 635 -23.90 -25.39 6.76
N PHE A 636 -23.49 -24.51 5.84
CA PHE A 636 -23.90 -24.56 4.43
C PHE A 636 -23.51 -25.90 3.76
N VAL A 637 -22.29 -26.37 4.03
CA VAL A 637 -21.79 -27.67 3.53
C VAL A 637 -22.59 -28.84 4.11
N ILE A 638 -22.94 -28.81 5.40
CA ILE A 638 -23.73 -29.87 6.04
C ILE A 638 -25.15 -29.89 5.48
N ALA A 639 -25.80 -28.72 5.33
CA ALA A 639 -27.13 -28.60 4.75
C ALA A 639 -27.18 -29.09 3.29
N LYS A 640 -26.18 -28.74 2.47
CA LYS A 640 -26.07 -29.26 1.11
C LYS A 640 -25.81 -30.76 1.07
N THR A 641 -24.96 -31.28 1.96
CA THR A 641 -24.71 -32.73 2.06
C THR A 641 -25.98 -33.51 2.40
N LEU A 642 -26.82 -32.97 3.29
CA LEU A 642 -28.12 -33.56 3.61
C LEU A 642 -29.05 -33.64 2.39
N LYS A 643 -29.02 -32.65 1.48
CA LYS A 643 -29.83 -32.68 0.25
C LYS A 643 -29.25 -33.57 -0.84
N PHE A 644 -27.95 -33.82 -0.82
CA PHE A 644 -27.28 -34.61 -1.85
C PHE A 644 -27.64 -36.10 -1.80
N PHE A 645 -27.65 -36.68 -0.59
CA PHE A 645 -27.82 -38.13 -0.43
C PHE A 645 -29.28 -38.59 -0.47
N GLU A 646 -29.50 -39.81 -0.97
CA GLU A 646 -30.79 -40.52 -0.90
C GLU A 646 -31.08 -41.05 0.51
N GLU A 647 -32.29 -41.59 0.72
CA GLU A 647 -32.90 -41.90 2.02
C GLU A 647 -31.99 -42.65 3.01
N LYS A 648 -31.17 -43.62 2.56
CA LYS A 648 -30.32 -44.41 3.46
C LYS A 648 -29.14 -43.61 4.04
N GLU A 649 -28.33 -43.01 3.17
CA GLU A 649 -27.14 -42.25 3.58
C GLU A 649 -27.55 -40.95 4.27
N GLN A 650 -28.62 -40.31 3.79
CA GLN A 650 -29.20 -39.15 4.43
C GLN A 650 -29.67 -39.46 5.86
N ASN A 651 -30.40 -40.57 6.07
CA ASN A 651 -30.85 -40.96 7.41
C ASN A 651 -29.68 -41.28 8.34
N ARG A 652 -28.63 -41.92 7.84
CA ARG A 652 -27.41 -42.18 8.64
C ARG A 652 -26.68 -40.88 9.00
N PHE A 653 -26.59 -39.94 8.08
CA PHE A 653 -25.99 -38.63 8.37
C PHE A 653 -26.82 -37.85 9.40
N LYS A 654 -28.16 -37.87 9.28
CA LYS A 654 -29.09 -37.33 10.29
C LYS A 654 -28.92 -37.98 11.66
N ASP A 655 -28.76 -39.31 11.73
CA ASP A 655 -28.49 -40.02 12.99
C ASP A 655 -27.28 -39.43 13.70
N ILE A 656 -26.18 -39.27 12.95
CA ILE A 656 -24.91 -38.78 13.51
C ILE A 656 -25.06 -37.33 13.96
N LEU A 657 -25.66 -36.45 13.15
CA LEU A 657 -25.86 -35.03 13.50
C LEU A 657 -26.72 -34.83 14.75
N CYS A 658 -27.79 -35.63 14.92
CA CYS A 658 -28.75 -35.47 16.01
C CYS A 658 -28.32 -36.11 17.34
N ASP A 659 -27.40 -37.08 17.35
CA ASP A 659 -26.98 -37.79 18.57
C ASP A 659 -25.59 -37.34 19.05
N ILE A 660 -25.53 -36.67 20.20
CA ILE A 660 -24.28 -36.22 20.82
C ILE A 660 -23.26 -37.36 21.06
N LYS A 661 -23.72 -38.60 21.30
CA LYS A 661 -22.84 -39.75 21.46
C LYS A 661 -22.20 -40.15 20.15
N LEU A 662 -22.95 -40.13 19.05
CA LEU A 662 -22.42 -40.43 17.72
C LEU A 662 -21.46 -39.33 17.24
N ARG A 663 -21.76 -38.06 17.54
CA ARG A 663 -20.85 -36.94 17.25
C ARG A 663 -19.50 -37.01 17.96
N ASN A 664 -19.46 -37.63 19.14
CA ASN A 664 -18.25 -37.81 19.94
C ASN A 664 -17.61 -39.19 19.77
N ASP A 665 -18.20 -40.07 18.95
CA ASP A 665 -17.63 -41.36 18.59
C ASP A 665 -16.76 -41.20 17.33
N ASN A 666 -15.48 -41.60 17.43
CA ASN A 666 -14.51 -41.37 16.35
C ASN A 666 -14.90 -42.07 15.05
N ASP A 667 -15.48 -43.27 15.13
CA ASP A 667 -15.87 -44.05 13.94
C ASP A 667 -17.07 -43.39 13.25
N SER A 668 -18.09 -43.00 14.02
CA SER A 668 -19.27 -42.31 13.51
C SER A 668 -18.93 -40.91 12.96
N LEU A 669 -18.06 -40.16 13.62
CA LEU A 669 -17.60 -38.86 13.13
C LEU A 669 -16.82 -39.01 11.81
N SER A 670 -15.93 -40.01 11.74
CA SER A 670 -15.19 -40.30 10.51
C SER A 670 -16.12 -40.71 9.36
N GLU A 671 -17.15 -41.51 9.64
CA GLU A 671 -18.18 -41.88 8.67
C GLU A 671 -18.90 -40.63 8.12
N ALA A 672 -19.29 -39.70 9.00
CA ALA A 672 -19.97 -38.47 8.61
C ALA A 672 -19.07 -37.55 7.75
N ILE A 673 -17.79 -37.42 8.10
CA ILE A 673 -16.81 -36.68 7.30
C ILE A 673 -16.64 -37.29 5.91
N GLU A 674 -16.58 -38.63 5.83
CA GLU A 674 -16.48 -39.33 4.55
C GLU A 674 -17.73 -39.19 3.69
N LEU A 675 -18.92 -39.12 4.30
CA LEU A 675 -20.15 -38.78 3.58
C LEU A 675 -20.07 -37.36 2.97
N VAL A 676 -19.63 -36.36 3.74
CA VAL A 676 -19.44 -34.99 3.20
C VAL A 676 -18.43 -34.98 2.05
N ARG A 677 -17.34 -35.74 2.13
CA ARG A 677 -16.34 -35.80 1.05
C ARG A 677 -16.85 -36.50 -0.21
N LYS A 678 -17.64 -37.56 -0.06
CA LYS A 678 -18.19 -38.33 -1.17
C LYS A 678 -19.31 -37.61 -1.93
N SER A 679 -19.96 -36.62 -1.30
CA SER A 679 -21.07 -35.89 -1.92
C SER A 679 -20.64 -34.92 -3.03
N GLY A 680 -19.35 -34.57 -3.13
CA GLY A 680 -18.87 -33.53 -4.04
C GLY A 680 -19.25 -32.10 -3.63
N VAL A 681 -20.00 -31.92 -2.54
CA VAL A 681 -20.49 -30.62 -2.04
C VAL A 681 -19.35 -29.68 -1.65
N LEU A 682 -18.19 -30.20 -1.25
CA LEU A 682 -17.03 -29.38 -0.91
C LEU A 682 -16.56 -28.55 -2.12
N GLU A 683 -16.43 -29.16 -3.30
CA GLU A 683 -15.99 -28.45 -4.50
C GLU A 683 -17.09 -27.51 -5.03
N GLU A 684 -18.34 -27.98 -5.03
CA GLU A 684 -19.49 -27.15 -5.41
C GLU A 684 -19.61 -25.89 -4.52
N SER A 685 -19.34 -26.02 -3.22
CA SER A 685 -19.39 -24.91 -2.28
C SER A 685 -18.21 -23.94 -2.47
N LYS A 686 -17.01 -24.47 -2.77
CA LYS A 686 -15.84 -23.65 -3.14
C LYS A 686 -16.12 -22.81 -4.39
N ASP A 687 -16.65 -23.44 -5.44
CA ASP A 687 -16.95 -22.76 -6.71
C ASP A 687 -18.06 -21.72 -6.55
N TYR A 688 -19.11 -22.04 -5.80
CA TYR A 688 -20.18 -21.10 -5.46
C TYR A 688 -19.65 -19.87 -4.70
N ALA A 689 -18.79 -20.08 -3.69
CA ALA A 689 -18.18 -19.00 -2.93
C ALA A 689 -17.31 -18.08 -3.80
N LYS A 690 -16.47 -18.66 -4.68
CA LYS A 690 -15.65 -17.89 -5.63
C LYS A 690 -16.50 -17.05 -6.56
N GLN A 691 -17.51 -17.66 -7.18
CA GLN A 691 -18.39 -16.98 -8.13
C GLN A 691 -19.13 -15.83 -7.46
N LEU A 692 -19.67 -16.05 -6.27
CA LEU A 692 -20.37 -15.03 -5.48
C LEU A 692 -19.48 -13.78 -5.26
N SER A 693 -18.23 -13.98 -4.85
CA SER A 693 -17.30 -12.88 -4.62
C SER A 693 -16.85 -12.20 -5.92
N LEU A 694 -16.58 -12.98 -6.98
CA LEU A 694 -16.09 -12.46 -8.26
C LEU A 694 -17.14 -11.59 -8.96
N GLU A 695 -18.40 -12.02 -9.02
CA GLU A 695 -19.48 -11.24 -9.63
C GLU A 695 -19.72 -9.91 -8.90
N ALA A 696 -19.53 -9.88 -7.58
CA ALA A 696 -19.63 -8.65 -6.82
C ALA A 696 -18.39 -7.76 -6.98
N TRP A 697 -17.20 -8.36 -7.07
CA TRP A 697 -15.95 -7.65 -7.38
C TRP A 697 -16.04 -6.96 -8.73
N ASP A 698 -16.48 -7.66 -9.79
CA ASP A 698 -16.50 -7.09 -11.15
C ASP A 698 -17.39 -5.82 -11.21
N ARG A 699 -18.55 -5.83 -10.54
CA ARG A 699 -19.42 -4.63 -10.42
C ARG A 699 -18.78 -3.50 -9.64
N PHE A 700 -18.15 -3.81 -8.50
CA PHE A 700 -17.41 -2.81 -7.72
C PHE A 700 -16.25 -2.23 -8.54
N SER A 701 -15.53 -3.09 -9.25
CA SER A 701 -14.36 -2.74 -10.03
C SER A 701 -14.69 -1.85 -11.22
N GLU A 702 -15.84 -2.07 -11.85
CA GLU A 702 -16.29 -1.28 -13.00
C GLU A 702 -16.47 0.20 -12.68
N ILE A 703 -16.99 0.51 -11.48
CA ILE A 703 -17.37 1.89 -11.11
C ILE A 703 -16.33 2.60 -10.22
N VAL A 704 -15.43 1.86 -9.57
CA VAL A 704 -14.37 2.43 -8.73
C VAL A 704 -13.08 2.50 -9.55
N PRO A 705 -12.46 3.69 -9.73
CA PRO A 705 -11.22 3.83 -10.48
C PRO A 705 -10.09 2.94 -9.96
N SER A 706 -9.18 2.54 -10.85
CA SER A 706 -7.97 1.82 -10.45
C SER A 706 -7.09 2.69 -9.57
N CYS A 707 -6.71 2.11 -8.44
CA CYS A 707 -5.71 2.63 -7.53
C CYS A 707 -5.04 1.45 -6.84
N GLU A 708 -3.94 1.71 -6.17
CA GLU A 708 -3.18 0.64 -5.55
C GLU A 708 -3.94 -0.08 -4.42
N ALA A 709 -4.65 0.67 -3.57
CA ALA A 709 -5.43 0.09 -2.50
C ALA A 709 -6.50 -0.88 -3.02
N LYS A 710 -7.10 -0.60 -4.18
CA LYS A 710 -8.05 -1.50 -4.86
C LYS A 710 -7.36 -2.79 -5.33
N ILE A 711 -6.17 -2.71 -5.93
CA ILE A 711 -5.37 -3.89 -6.32
C ILE A 711 -5.07 -4.75 -5.09
N MET A 712 -4.63 -4.12 -4.00
CA MET A 712 -4.31 -4.80 -2.74
C MET A 712 -5.54 -5.39 -2.06
N LEU A 713 -6.69 -4.70 -2.13
CA LEU A 713 -7.97 -5.20 -1.63
C LEU A 713 -8.39 -6.46 -2.37
N ASN A 714 -8.28 -6.47 -3.69
CA ASN A 714 -8.59 -7.64 -4.50
C ASN A 714 -7.72 -8.83 -4.10
N LEU A 715 -6.41 -8.61 -4.03
CA LEU A 715 -5.46 -9.65 -3.67
C LEU A 715 -5.69 -10.17 -2.23
N LEU A 716 -5.99 -9.28 -1.28
CA LEU A 716 -6.37 -9.68 0.08
C LEU A 716 -7.59 -10.60 0.06
N CYS A 717 -8.65 -10.20 -0.64
CA CYS A 717 -9.87 -10.98 -0.73
C CYS A 717 -9.64 -12.31 -1.43
N LEU A 718 -8.89 -12.33 -2.55
CA LEU A 718 -8.51 -13.55 -3.25
C LEU A 718 -7.72 -14.47 -2.33
N LYS A 719 -6.63 -14.02 -1.69
CA LYS A 719 -5.82 -14.82 -0.74
C LYS A 719 -6.62 -15.32 0.46
N MET A 720 -7.65 -14.58 0.87
CA MET A 720 -8.55 -15.00 1.95
C MET A 720 -9.55 -16.06 1.52
N LEU A 721 -9.99 -16.03 0.26
CA LEU A 721 -10.82 -17.06 -0.34
C LEU A 721 -9.99 -18.24 -0.87
N ASP A 722 -8.71 -18.04 -1.22
CA ASP A 722 -7.79 -19.01 -1.82
C ASP A 722 -7.18 -19.96 -0.78
N LEU A 723 -7.93 -21.02 -0.47
CA LEU A 723 -7.75 -22.38 -1.03
C LEU A 723 -6.37 -23.06 -0.97
N ALA A 724 -5.35 -22.45 -0.37
CA ALA A 724 -4.00 -23.00 -0.21
C ALA A 724 -3.84 -24.04 0.92
N TYR A 725 -4.92 -24.73 1.28
CA TYR A 725 -4.85 -25.92 2.13
C TYR A 725 -4.63 -27.21 1.32
N ASP A 726 -4.87 -27.18 0.00
CA ASP A 726 -4.72 -28.34 -0.90
C ASP A 726 -3.46 -28.26 -1.81
N THR A 727 -2.36 -27.67 -1.31
CA THR A 727 -0.99 -27.92 -1.80
C THR A 727 0.00 -28.13 -0.67
#